data_AF-A0A6N3I9C7-F1
#
_entry.id   AF-A0A6N3I9C7-F1
#
_cell.length_a   1.000
_cell.length_b   1.000
_cell.length_c   1.000
_cell.angle_alpha   90.00
_cell.angle_beta   90.00
_cell.angle_gamma   90.00
#
_symmetry.space_group_name_H-M   'P 1'
#
loop_
_entity.id
_entity.type
_entity.pdbx_description
1 polymer ?
#
loop_
_entity_poly.entity_id
_entity_poly.type
_entity_poly.pdbx_seq_one_letter_code
_entity_poly.pdbx_strand_id
1 'polypeptide(L)'
;MSTVRENRPWLTILLQVCPPFSPEACCAALEAAGAGGQNLVALCHESERECALAAGRDLVRRGALHAFRCHSPQVGEHLLEEANRAAQQARTPYLLILSSSVVLAPDSLPPLLQRLDAEPDLAGVNPLFLYDQKAFSFSVESNPIVCDQPGQGACIAHMGCVADYFGQLQYLYEGLPLDHVLAGKRRRFQVGHAGALLLRREDFLTAGGFNAALDNLAHMDLCLKLAAPVPDKPLRAFSSEPSSRAVLSDDLDAWKTCGLWNSLLQRERLRDDLLRPDHADMARADGLEYICSRWLWGQAWPSAETTDEPAPDGEGGGLAVWLRWRHDPQPRTLLPLLHSMPPRQRALAVQLCRDLPSSLPSTLSWYIFAAEKLLACGKKDGLPLLAARAAEWLVHAEEFRIHDLQPGLKSLRDAGMYDMGLDNCPAAFDAWIELEERAELSERAEQERSKESRRAMENFDRLDMGGTWPCIAVVMPVYNPRPEHLRAALDSVLAQEYPHWQLCVADDASTVNEIPEILREYAAQEGRMRLALREQNGHISRASNTALELVDAPWTGFLDHDDLLPAHALREVAARVRQNPELVLIYSDEDKVDARGVRRTPIFKADFDPWLCAVWHFSVYATEKLRQVNGLRAGFEGSQDFDLSLRVAENLRPERVAHIPQILYHWRVHAQSASGSLGAKPYVLEATRRALDESACRRGLRATAAPTARNNFFVLHHEVDSLLRCSVVLLAADATPVPAPLWDDLLRLSRLVCLEVLCQPLNTAAADAFKRSPPQSCLNARLLPPPGRSEDGNWHAACNAAARAASGQVLLFLDARLFPLPGSQPEQLAVLALLENVGAVGGTLWLGNRLWHTGLMPDVTGLPFALHRGADKELLSSICWGQLLLTRRALAAPEQAMAVRRDVFLEHGGYDIAMGPWAGADLGLRLAAAGTHSLNCPWGQWHVPLQPGKALENVVSAEGVLERQRTTPQTRENFLARWGGIVRGSGLRNALLRAAPDQGWALMLKGNF
;
A
#
# COMPACT_ATOMS: atom_id res chain seq x y z
N MET A 1 47.80 3.20 37.89
CA MET A 1 48.52 4.40 38.34
C MET A 1 47.50 5.43 38.80
N SER A 2 47.41 5.68 40.11
CA SER A 2 46.64 6.77 40.68
C SER A 2 47.51 8.02 40.74
N THR A 3 47.16 9.06 39.99
CA THR A 3 47.54 10.45 40.27
C THR A 3 46.54 11.36 39.55
N VAL A 4 45.65 11.95 40.33
CA VAL A 4 44.97 13.24 40.12
C VAL A 4 44.97 13.74 38.66
N ARG A 5 43.97 13.35 37.87
CA ARG A 5 43.47 14.21 36.79
C ARG A 5 42.26 14.93 37.35
N GLU A 6 42.40 16.25 37.43
CA GLU A 6 41.38 17.22 37.80
C GLU A 6 40.01 16.89 37.20
N ASN A 7 38.94 17.30 37.90
CA ASN A 7 37.49 17.29 37.61
C ASN A 7 37.05 17.86 36.23
N ARG A 8 37.86 17.71 35.17
CA ARG A 8 37.58 18.23 33.83
C ARG A 8 36.93 17.14 32.97
N PRO A 9 35.86 17.47 32.23
CA PRO A 9 35.23 16.53 31.31
C PRO A 9 36.24 16.12 30.21
N TRP A 10 36.30 14.83 29.90
CA TRP A 10 37.13 14.24 28.85
C TRP A 10 36.32 13.80 27.62
N LEU A 11 34.99 13.74 27.75
CA LEU A 11 34.05 13.35 26.71
C LEU A 11 32.97 14.41 26.48
N THR A 12 32.63 14.61 25.21
CA THR A 12 31.38 15.28 24.82
C THR A 12 30.50 14.26 24.09
N ILE A 13 29.31 14.03 24.61
CA ILE A 13 28.30 13.14 24.03
C ILE A 13 27.40 13.96 23.12
N LEU A 14 27.31 13.58 21.85
CA LEU A 14 26.41 14.16 20.87
C LEU A 14 25.21 13.21 20.73
N LEU A 15 24.13 13.52 21.45
CA LEU A 15 22.91 12.71 21.47
C LEU A 15 21.97 13.16 20.36
N GLN A 16 21.76 12.32 19.35
CA GLN A 16 20.81 12.53 18.27
C GLN A 16 19.45 11.95 18.68
N VAL A 17 18.44 12.81 18.81
CA VAL A 17 17.08 12.40 19.16
C VAL A 17 16.30 12.08 17.89
N CYS A 18 16.00 10.80 17.68
CA CYS A 18 15.31 10.28 16.50
C CYS A 18 13.90 9.79 16.89
N PRO A 19 12.82 10.49 16.49
CA PRO A 19 11.46 9.98 16.69
C PRO A 19 11.27 8.61 16.03
N PRO A 20 10.55 7.65 16.66
CA PRO A 20 9.71 7.82 17.86
C PRO A 20 10.45 7.66 19.20
N PHE A 21 11.78 7.57 19.23
CA PHE A 21 12.55 7.22 20.43
C PHE A 21 12.82 8.42 21.33
N SER A 22 12.16 8.44 22.50
CA SER A 22 12.39 9.43 23.56
C SER A 22 13.83 9.36 24.11
N PRO A 23 14.48 10.50 24.39
CA PRO A 23 15.83 10.54 24.97
C PRO A 23 15.89 10.08 26.44
N GLU A 24 14.76 9.87 27.12
CA GLU A 24 14.70 9.62 28.57
C GLU A 24 15.47 8.37 29.01
N ALA A 25 15.21 7.22 28.39
CA ALA A 25 15.86 5.95 28.75
C ALA A 25 17.36 5.96 28.43
N CYS A 26 17.73 6.54 27.29
CA CYS A 26 19.12 6.74 26.89
C CYS A 26 19.87 7.63 27.90
N CYS A 27 19.29 8.79 28.26
CA CYS A 27 19.85 9.72 29.23
C CYS A 27 19.99 9.09 30.63
N ALA A 28 18.98 8.36 31.10
CA ALA A 28 19.01 7.72 32.41
C ALA A 28 20.14 6.69 32.54
N ALA A 29 20.48 5.99 31.44
CA ALA A 29 21.53 5.00 31.44
C ALA A 29 22.97 5.57 31.38
N LEU A 30 23.14 6.84 30.98
CA LEU A 30 24.46 7.46 30.81
C LEU A 30 25.30 7.45 32.09
N GLU A 31 24.68 7.71 33.24
CA GLU A 31 25.37 7.72 34.53
C GLU A 31 25.95 6.34 34.85
N ALA A 32 25.11 5.30 34.77
CA ALA A 32 25.52 3.91 34.97
C ALA A 32 26.55 3.43 33.93
N ALA A 33 26.49 3.94 32.71
CA ALA A 33 27.46 3.63 31.65
C ALA A 33 28.85 4.25 31.88
N GLY A 34 29.02 5.11 32.90
CA GLY A 34 30.29 5.77 33.24
C GLY A 34 30.44 7.18 32.67
N ALA A 35 29.35 7.86 32.30
CA ALA A 35 29.38 9.24 31.79
C ALA A 35 29.42 10.32 32.90
N GLY A 36 29.65 9.90 34.15
CA GLY A 36 29.76 10.79 35.31
C GLY A 36 30.72 11.96 35.04
N GLY A 37 30.21 13.20 35.22
CA GLY A 37 31.02 14.41 35.05
C GLY A 37 31.44 14.73 33.61
N GLN A 38 30.74 14.20 32.60
CA GLN A 38 30.99 14.49 31.18
C GLN A 38 30.02 15.55 30.62
N ASN A 39 30.26 16.01 29.39
CA ASN A 39 29.39 16.97 28.69
C ASN A 39 28.39 16.23 27.79
N LEU A 40 27.13 16.69 27.77
CA LEU A 40 26.09 16.19 26.86
C LEU A 40 25.53 17.34 26.01
N VAL A 41 25.46 17.12 24.70
CA VAL A 41 24.76 17.99 23.75
C VAL A 41 23.68 17.17 23.07
N ALA A 42 22.42 17.45 23.40
CA ALA A 42 21.26 16.89 22.71
C ALA A 42 20.98 17.67 21.43
N LEU A 43 20.83 16.95 20.33
CA LEU A 43 20.53 17.45 18.99
C LEU A 43 19.15 16.90 18.64
N CYS A 44 18.16 17.79 18.54
CA CYS A 44 16.77 17.38 18.31
C CYS A 44 15.99 18.41 17.49
N HIS A 45 14.96 17.95 16.78
CA HIS A 45 13.96 18.87 16.21
C HIS A 45 13.19 19.59 17.32
N GLU A 46 12.63 20.76 17.00
CA GLU A 46 11.95 21.61 18.01
C GLU A 46 10.80 20.86 18.71
N SER A 47 10.16 19.89 18.06
CA SER A 47 9.10 19.06 18.64
C SER A 47 9.56 18.21 19.83
N GLU A 48 10.81 17.77 19.85
CA GLU A 48 11.37 16.88 20.90
C GLU A 48 12.16 17.65 21.97
N ARG A 49 12.28 18.97 21.80
CA ARG A 49 13.15 19.82 22.61
C ARG A 49 12.78 19.86 24.07
N GLU A 50 11.48 19.88 24.40
CA GLU A 50 11.02 19.91 25.78
C GLU A 50 11.41 18.63 26.52
N CYS A 51 11.21 17.46 25.89
CA CYS A 51 11.58 16.16 26.46
C CYS A 51 13.11 16.06 26.65
N ALA A 52 13.90 16.44 25.65
CA ALA A 52 15.35 16.46 25.75
C ALA A 52 15.86 17.41 26.85
N LEU A 53 15.26 18.61 26.99
CA LEU A 53 15.59 19.55 28.05
C LEU A 53 15.27 19.01 29.44
N ALA A 54 14.12 18.34 29.60
CA ALA A 54 13.70 17.75 30.86
C ALA A 54 14.69 16.66 31.32
N ALA A 55 15.03 15.72 30.43
CA ALA A 55 15.95 14.62 30.71
C ALA A 55 17.37 15.13 31.03
N GLY A 56 17.94 16.00 30.21
CA GLY A 56 19.32 16.48 30.41
C GLY A 56 19.49 17.40 31.63
N ARG A 57 18.51 18.26 31.94
CA ARG A 57 18.57 19.13 33.14
C ARG A 57 18.45 18.36 34.44
N ASP A 58 17.75 17.23 34.45
CA ASP A 58 17.68 16.36 35.63
C ASP A 58 19.06 15.75 35.96
N LEU A 59 19.78 15.26 34.95
CA LEU A 59 21.12 14.71 35.12
C LEU A 59 22.14 15.74 35.65
N VAL A 60 22.09 16.99 35.17
CA VAL A 60 22.94 18.07 35.70
C VAL A 60 22.58 18.41 37.14
N ARG A 61 21.27 18.48 37.46
CA ARG A 61 20.80 18.79 38.82
C ARG A 61 21.25 17.76 39.85
N ARG A 62 21.34 16.49 39.48
CA ARG A 62 21.81 15.39 40.35
C ARG A 62 23.33 15.24 40.39
N GLY A 63 24.06 16.06 39.61
CA GLY A 63 25.53 16.00 39.54
C GLY A 63 26.07 14.89 38.64
N ALA A 64 25.23 14.21 37.87
CA ALA A 64 25.61 13.12 36.98
C ALA A 64 26.38 13.60 35.73
N LEU A 65 26.14 14.84 35.28
CA LEU A 65 26.84 15.47 34.15
C LEU A 65 27.52 16.78 34.56
N HIS A 66 28.63 17.11 33.90
CA HIS A 66 29.33 18.39 34.09
C HIS A 66 28.57 19.55 33.43
N ALA A 67 28.07 19.34 32.22
CA ALA A 67 27.27 20.33 31.49
C ALA A 67 26.31 19.67 30.51
N PHE A 68 25.17 20.32 30.27
CA PHE A 68 24.16 19.92 29.30
C PHE A 68 23.77 21.09 28.40
N ARG A 69 23.66 20.83 27.10
CA ARG A 69 23.09 21.74 26.10
C ARG A 69 22.10 21.01 25.21
N CYS A 70 21.09 21.71 24.71
CA CYS A 70 20.11 21.20 23.76
C CYS A 70 20.05 22.16 22.59
N HIS A 71 20.38 21.68 21.39
CA HIS A 71 20.37 22.46 20.16
C HIS A 71 19.35 21.88 19.18
N SER A 72 18.69 22.79 18.46
CA SER A 72 17.73 22.46 17.41
C SER A 72 18.10 23.21 16.14
N PRO A 73 18.05 22.58 14.96
CA PRO A 73 18.42 23.22 13.70
C PRO A 73 17.46 24.36 13.39
N GLN A 74 17.94 25.42 12.72
CA GLN A 74 17.07 26.48 12.20
C GLN A 74 16.25 25.96 11.01
N VAL A 75 15.19 26.69 10.64
CA VAL A 75 14.34 26.33 9.49
C VAL A 75 15.21 26.24 8.22
N GLY A 76 15.31 25.03 7.65
CA GLY A 76 16.12 24.74 6.47
C GLY A 76 17.52 24.17 6.73
N GLU A 77 17.98 24.10 7.98
CA GLU A 77 19.25 23.47 8.37
C GLU A 77 19.06 21.99 8.74
N HIS A 78 20.09 21.17 8.52
CA HIS A 78 20.05 19.74 8.84
C HIS A 78 20.61 19.45 10.25
N LEU A 79 20.07 18.45 10.94
CA LEU A 79 20.51 18.07 12.29
C LEU A 79 22.02 17.72 12.37
N LEU A 80 22.54 17.15 11.29
CA LEU A 80 23.96 16.78 11.15
C LEU A 80 24.89 17.99 11.04
N GLU A 81 24.42 19.12 10.50
CA GLU A 81 25.20 20.37 10.47
C GLU A 81 25.36 20.92 11.88
N GLU A 82 24.31 20.81 12.69
CA GLU A 82 24.38 21.17 14.12
C GLU A 82 25.29 20.22 14.90
N ALA A 83 25.29 18.93 14.57
CA ALA A 83 26.25 17.96 15.12
C ALA A 83 27.71 18.37 14.84
N ASN A 84 28.00 18.82 13.61
CA ASN A 84 29.33 19.32 13.24
C ASN A 84 29.71 20.57 14.03
N ARG A 85 28.79 21.54 14.18
CA ARG A 85 29.01 22.75 14.98
C ARG A 85 29.27 22.41 16.46
N ALA A 86 28.49 21.50 17.04
CA ALA A 86 28.67 21.03 18.40
C ALA A 86 30.04 20.34 18.60
N ALA A 87 30.46 19.49 17.66
CA ALA A 87 31.77 18.83 17.67
C ALA A 87 32.94 19.85 17.60
N GLN A 88 32.81 20.90 16.78
CA GLN A 88 33.80 21.97 16.68
C GLN A 88 33.94 22.75 18.01
N GLN A 89 32.82 23.03 18.67
CA GLN A 89 32.78 23.77 19.94
C GLN A 89 33.20 22.95 21.16
N ALA A 90 33.13 21.62 21.08
CA ALA A 90 33.57 20.73 22.14
C ALA A 90 35.05 20.98 22.50
N ARG A 91 35.38 21.01 23.80
CA ARG A 91 36.76 21.19 24.29
C ARG A 91 37.39 19.89 24.78
N THR A 92 36.66 18.79 24.67
CA THR A 92 37.06 17.48 25.16
C THR A 92 37.81 16.71 24.07
N PRO A 93 38.78 15.85 24.43
CA PRO A 93 39.56 15.08 23.46
C PRO A 93 38.74 14.02 22.70
N TYR A 94 37.64 13.53 23.27
CA TYR A 94 36.80 12.48 22.67
C TYR A 94 35.37 12.96 22.42
N LEU A 95 34.74 12.33 21.42
CA LEU A 95 33.33 12.46 21.07
C LEU A 95 32.66 11.09 21.12
N LEU A 96 31.45 11.03 21.67
CA LEU A 96 30.55 9.88 21.54
C LEU A 96 29.35 10.32 20.70
N ILE A 97 29.18 9.72 19.53
CA ILE A 97 27.94 9.85 18.76
C ILE A 97 26.96 8.81 19.33
N LEU A 98 25.78 9.25 19.75
CA LEU A 98 24.79 8.40 20.41
C LEU A 98 23.39 8.71 19.87
N SER A 99 22.59 7.69 19.56
CA SER A 99 21.18 7.84 19.18
C SER A 99 20.26 7.61 20.38
N SER A 100 19.12 8.30 20.44
CA SER A 100 18.07 8.03 21.43
C SER A 100 17.44 6.62 21.31
N SER A 101 17.69 5.92 20.20
CA SER A 101 17.31 4.51 19.98
C SER A 101 18.23 3.51 20.68
N VAL A 102 19.33 3.95 21.31
CA VAL A 102 20.35 3.09 21.92
C VAL A 102 20.50 3.36 23.40
N VAL A 103 20.54 2.29 24.19
CA VAL A 103 20.80 2.34 25.64
C VAL A 103 22.09 1.62 25.96
N LEU A 104 23.04 2.33 26.56
CA LEU A 104 24.32 1.77 26.99
C LEU A 104 24.13 0.96 28.28
N ALA A 105 24.75 -0.22 28.35
CA ALA A 105 24.80 -1.01 29.58
C ALA A 105 25.71 -0.34 30.64
N PRO A 106 25.59 -0.72 31.92
CA PRO A 106 26.48 -0.23 32.97
C PRO A 106 27.95 -0.48 32.65
N ASP A 107 28.81 0.47 33.02
CA ASP A 107 30.26 0.45 32.80
C ASP A 107 30.72 0.27 31.34
N SER A 108 29.87 0.61 30.36
CA SER A 108 30.20 0.46 28.94
C SER A 108 31.21 1.48 28.41
N LEU A 109 31.31 2.70 28.96
CA LEU A 109 32.20 3.74 28.40
C LEU A 109 33.70 3.55 28.73
N PRO A 110 34.10 3.18 29.96
CA PRO A 110 35.52 3.01 30.28
C PRO A 110 36.25 1.98 29.39
N PRO A 111 35.68 0.80 29.06
CA PRO A 111 36.31 -0.14 28.15
C PRO A 111 36.47 0.39 26.72
N LEU A 112 35.48 1.15 26.22
CA LEU A 112 35.57 1.79 24.90
C LEU A 112 36.71 2.79 24.83
N LEU A 113 36.85 3.64 25.86
CA LEU A 113 37.93 4.61 25.96
C LEU A 113 39.29 3.91 26.06
N GLN A 114 39.42 2.94 26.96
CA GLN A 114 40.66 2.18 27.13
C GLN A 114 41.10 1.52 25.82
N ARG A 115 40.15 1.00 25.06
CA ARG A 115 40.39 0.38 23.75
C ARG A 115 40.89 1.40 22.73
N LEU A 116 40.18 2.53 22.60
CA LEU A 116 40.54 3.58 21.66
C LEU A 116 41.90 4.23 22.02
N ASP A 117 42.25 4.32 23.29
CA ASP A 117 43.55 4.86 23.73
C ASP A 117 44.71 3.89 23.52
N ALA A 118 44.47 2.59 23.73
CA ALA A 118 45.50 1.57 23.56
C ALA A 118 45.87 1.33 22.09
N GLU A 119 44.96 1.57 21.15
CA GLU A 119 45.14 1.29 19.72
C GLU A 119 45.00 2.55 18.85
N PRO A 120 46.12 3.24 18.56
CA PRO A 120 46.11 4.48 17.78
C PRO A 120 45.69 4.26 16.30
N ASP A 121 45.72 3.02 15.82
CA ASP A 121 45.29 2.62 14.48
C ASP A 121 43.77 2.41 14.34
N LEU A 122 43.00 2.56 15.43
CA LEU A 122 41.54 2.56 15.37
C LEU A 122 40.98 3.94 15.02
N ALA A 123 40.04 3.96 14.08
CA ALA A 123 39.25 5.13 13.70
C ALA A 123 38.12 5.43 14.71
N GLY A 124 37.60 4.37 15.36
CA GLY A 124 36.57 4.46 16.38
C GLY A 124 36.22 3.08 16.95
N VAL A 125 35.46 3.07 18.05
CA VAL A 125 35.07 1.84 18.75
C VAL A 125 33.56 1.84 19.01
N ASN A 126 32.91 0.72 18.70
CA ASN A 126 31.51 0.46 19.02
C ASN A 126 31.39 -0.49 20.24
N PRO A 127 30.33 -0.36 21.05
CA PRO A 127 29.92 -1.43 21.95
C PRO A 127 29.43 -2.64 21.14
N LEU A 128 29.35 -3.81 21.79
CA LEU A 128 28.60 -4.94 21.27
C LEU A 128 27.11 -4.63 21.33
N PHE A 129 26.45 -4.54 20.17
CA PHE A 129 25.02 -4.26 20.09
C PHE A 129 24.20 -5.53 20.27
N LEU A 130 23.15 -5.43 21.06
CA LEU A 130 22.18 -6.47 21.36
C LEU A 130 20.79 -6.01 20.96
N TYR A 131 19.94 -6.95 20.52
CA TYR A 131 18.51 -6.70 20.43
C TYR A 131 17.89 -6.66 21.83
N ASP A 132 16.85 -5.83 22.01
CA ASP A 132 15.96 -5.96 23.17
C ASP A 132 15.30 -7.36 23.14
N GLN A 133 15.17 -8.02 24.30
CA GLN A 133 14.51 -9.34 24.42
C GLN A 133 13.04 -9.31 23.93
N LYS A 134 12.44 -8.13 23.82
CA LYS A 134 11.11 -7.92 23.22
C LYS A 134 11.06 -8.02 21.70
N ALA A 135 12.20 -7.97 20.98
CA ALA A 135 12.26 -8.14 19.53
C ALA A 135 11.68 -9.50 19.05
N PHE A 136 11.60 -10.49 19.96
CA PHE A 136 10.96 -11.79 19.72
C PHE A 136 9.77 -12.08 20.65
N SER A 137 9.38 -11.16 21.54
CA SER A 137 8.22 -11.29 22.42
C SER A 137 7.23 -10.13 22.25
N PHE A 138 6.12 -10.43 21.57
CA PHE A 138 5.01 -9.52 21.27
C PHE A 138 4.32 -9.00 22.54
N SER A 139 4.75 -7.87 23.11
CA SER A 139 3.94 -7.08 24.04
C SER A 139 3.89 -5.61 23.63
N VAL A 140 2.69 -5.17 23.26
CA VAL A 140 2.34 -3.78 22.95
C VAL A 140 2.09 -3.06 24.28
N GLU A 141 3.16 -2.79 25.03
CA GLU A 141 3.18 -1.73 26.03
C GLU A 141 4.53 -1.03 25.92
N SER A 142 4.51 0.18 25.36
CA SER A 142 5.62 1.12 25.33
C SER A 142 5.96 1.54 26.76
N ASN A 143 6.83 0.77 27.40
CA ASN A 143 7.49 1.14 28.64
C ASN A 143 8.96 1.42 28.33
N PRO A 144 9.61 2.37 29.05
CA PRO A 144 10.99 2.76 28.78
C PRO A 144 11.93 1.56 28.88
N ILE A 145 12.99 1.57 28.08
CA ILE A 145 14.05 0.56 28.08
C ILE A 145 14.64 0.48 29.49
N VAL A 146 14.26 -0.52 30.27
CA VAL A 146 14.84 -0.77 31.61
C VAL A 146 15.99 -1.75 31.42
N CYS A 147 17.22 -1.28 31.60
CA CYS A 147 18.41 -2.12 31.58
C CYS A 147 18.57 -2.82 32.94
N ASP A 148 17.76 -3.85 33.21
CA ASP A 148 18.19 -4.91 34.11
C ASP A 148 18.97 -5.94 33.29
N GLN A 149 20.02 -6.52 33.89
CA GLN A 149 21.07 -7.28 33.21
C GLN A 149 20.58 -8.18 32.06
N PRO A 150 21.31 -8.26 30.93
CA PRO A 150 20.89 -9.06 29.78
C PRO A 150 20.59 -10.50 30.22
N GLY A 151 19.32 -10.87 30.20
CA GLY A 151 18.88 -12.19 30.65
C GLY A 151 19.40 -13.31 29.76
N GLN A 152 19.27 -14.56 30.23
CA GLN A 152 19.47 -15.75 29.40
C GLN A 152 18.66 -15.62 28.09
N GLY A 153 19.33 -15.65 26.93
CA GLY A 153 18.69 -15.61 25.61
C GLY A 153 18.83 -14.31 24.79
N ALA A 154 19.61 -13.31 25.22
CA ALA A 154 19.90 -12.15 24.37
C ALA A 154 20.65 -12.55 23.09
N CYS A 155 20.36 -11.87 21.97
CA CYS A 155 21.01 -12.10 20.68
C CYS A 155 21.83 -10.87 20.25
N ILE A 156 22.91 -11.12 19.52
CA ILE A 156 23.75 -10.09 18.90
C ILE A 156 22.91 -9.37 17.84
N ALA A 157 22.80 -8.04 17.95
CA ALA A 157 22.25 -7.22 16.87
C ALA A 157 23.30 -7.04 15.77
N HIS A 158 24.53 -6.66 16.11
CA HIS A 158 25.69 -6.81 15.23
C HIS A 158 27.00 -6.57 16.00
N MET A 159 28.11 -7.10 15.47
CA MET A 159 29.47 -6.87 16.01
C MET A 159 30.26 -5.77 15.27
N GLY A 160 29.66 -5.18 14.24
CA GLY A 160 30.29 -4.22 13.33
C GLY A 160 29.83 -4.44 11.89
N CYS A 161 30.31 -3.62 10.96
CA CYS A 161 29.88 -3.69 9.57
C CYS A 161 31.05 -3.99 8.63
N VAL A 162 30.98 -5.13 7.92
CA VAL A 162 32.03 -5.60 7.03
C VAL A 162 31.55 -5.72 5.58
N ALA A 163 32.47 -5.59 4.64
CA ALA A 163 32.15 -5.74 3.23
C ALA A 163 32.07 -7.23 2.84
N ASP A 164 31.07 -7.63 2.05
CA ASP A 164 31.06 -8.92 1.37
C ASP A 164 31.95 -8.90 0.12
N TYR A 165 32.06 -10.05 -0.56
CA TYR A 165 32.79 -10.19 -1.82
C TYR A 165 32.41 -9.15 -2.89
N PHE A 166 31.18 -8.65 -2.85
CA PHE A 166 30.71 -7.63 -3.78
C PHE A 166 31.04 -6.21 -3.32
N GLY A 167 31.49 -6.00 -2.09
CA GLY A 167 31.66 -4.67 -1.49
C GLY A 167 30.39 -4.12 -0.85
N GLN A 168 29.37 -4.96 -0.58
CA GLN A 168 28.20 -4.57 0.21
C GLN A 168 28.51 -4.68 1.69
N LEU A 169 28.05 -3.69 2.45
CA LEU A 169 28.25 -3.62 3.88
C LEU A 169 27.21 -4.47 4.62
N GLN A 170 27.68 -5.44 5.40
CA GLN A 170 26.90 -6.43 6.13
C GLN A 170 27.17 -6.34 7.63
N TYR A 171 26.12 -6.44 8.44
CA TYR A 171 26.25 -6.59 9.88
C TYR A 171 26.86 -7.94 10.24
N LEU A 172 27.99 -7.88 10.92
CA LEU A 172 28.76 -9.05 11.32
C LEU A 172 28.06 -9.78 12.47
N TYR A 173 27.71 -11.05 12.25
CA TYR A 173 27.19 -12.01 13.25
C TYR A 173 25.88 -11.60 13.94
N GLU A 174 25.03 -10.83 13.28
CA GLU A 174 23.66 -10.57 13.72
C GLU A 174 22.89 -11.89 13.94
N GLY A 175 22.01 -11.90 14.94
CA GLY A 175 21.14 -13.03 15.28
C GLY A 175 21.81 -14.16 16.06
N LEU A 176 23.14 -14.16 16.23
CA LEU A 176 23.80 -15.16 17.07
C LEU A 176 23.44 -14.97 18.55
N PRO A 177 23.27 -16.06 19.33
CA PRO A 177 23.12 -15.98 20.77
C PRO A 177 24.29 -15.26 21.45
N LEU A 178 24.02 -14.49 22.51
CA LEU A 178 25.06 -13.75 23.25
C LEU A 178 26.10 -14.67 23.91
N ASP A 179 25.74 -15.90 24.24
CA ASP A 179 26.63 -16.93 24.78
C ASP A 179 27.43 -17.66 23.67
N HIS A 180 27.19 -17.34 22.40
CA HIS A 180 27.98 -17.87 21.30
C HIS A 180 29.44 -17.43 21.41
N VAL A 181 30.39 -18.34 21.13
CA VAL A 181 31.84 -18.09 21.27
C VAL A 181 32.32 -16.86 20.48
N LEU A 182 31.64 -16.51 19.38
CA LEU A 182 31.98 -15.34 18.57
C LEU A 182 31.61 -14.02 19.25
N ALA A 183 30.59 -13.98 20.12
CA ALA A 183 30.19 -12.77 20.83
C ALA A 183 31.32 -12.19 21.71
N GLY A 184 32.18 -13.07 22.24
CA GLY A 184 33.34 -12.70 23.05
C GLY A 184 34.59 -12.26 22.26
N LYS A 185 34.57 -12.33 20.92
CA LYS A 185 35.74 -12.01 20.09
C LYS A 185 35.72 -10.54 19.66
N ARG A 186 36.83 -9.82 19.84
CA ARG A 186 37.01 -8.48 19.26
C ARG A 186 37.10 -8.58 17.73
N ARG A 187 36.42 -7.69 17.02
CA ARG A 187 36.40 -7.66 15.55
C ARG A 187 36.80 -6.29 15.04
N ARG A 188 37.70 -6.29 14.06
CA ARG A 188 38.00 -5.11 13.24
C ARG A 188 37.08 -5.13 12.02
N PHE A 189 36.55 -3.98 11.64
CA PHE A 189 35.60 -3.84 10.54
C PHE A 189 35.66 -2.44 9.92
N GLN A 190 35.02 -2.28 8.76
CA GLN A 190 35.21 -1.13 7.87
C GLN A 190 34.35 0.07 8.27
N VAL A 191 33.16 -0.15 8.80
CA VAL A 191 32.21 0.92 9.14
C VAL A 191 31.64 0.75 10.54
N GLY A 192 31.75 1.80 11.35
CA GLY A 192 31.15 1.89 12.68
C GLY A 192 29.65 2.18 12.64
N HIS A 193 28.92 1.66 13.63
CA HIS A 193 27.50 1.94 13.75
C HIS A 193 27.25 3.29 14.42
N ALA A 194 26.42 4.12 13.79
CA ALA A 194 26.14 5.49 14.24
C ALA A 194 25.38 5.57 15.56
N GLY A 195 24.67 4.51 15.94
CA GLY A 195 23.85 4.48 17.15
C GLY A 195 24.64 4.65 18.45
N ALA A 196 25.91 4.23 18.48
CA ALA A 196 26.84 4.48 19.59
C ALA A 196 28.29 4.29 19.10
N LEU A 197 28.98 5.38 18.75
CA LEU A 197 30.35 5.35 18.21
C LEU A 197 31.26 6.31 19.00
N LEU A 198 32.29 5.76 19.66
CA LEU A 198 33.32 6.54 20.33
C LEU A 198 34.48 6.81 19.39
N LEU A 199 34.90 8.07 19.31
CA LEU A 199 35.95 8.53 18.39
C LEU A 199 36.74 9.72 18.96
N ARG A 200 37.93 9.97 18.41
CA ARG A 200 38.76 11.12 18.79
C ARG A 200 38.22 12.37 18.10
N ARG A 201 38.09 13.46 18.84
CA ARG A 201 37.55 14.72 18.32
C ARG A 201 38.39 15.24 17.15
N GLU A 202 39.71 15.16 17.26
CA GLU A 202 40.61 15.63 16.20
C GLU A 202 40.41 14.87 14.89
N ASP A 203 40.28 13.55 14.96
CA ASP A 203 40.02 12.70 13.78
C ASP A 203 38.70 13.08 13.09
N PHE A 204 37.64 13.36 13.86
CA PHE A 204 36.36 13.84 13.32
C PHE A 204 36.47 15.18 12.58
N LEU A 205 37.22 16.13 13.16
CA LEU A 205 37.41 17.46 12.57
C LEU A 205 38.28 17.39 11.32
N THR A 206 39.35 16.58 11.33
CA THR A 206 40.20 16.36 10.16
C THR A 206 39.44 15.67 9.03
N ALA A 207 38.52 14.76 9.34
CA ALA A 207 37.65 14.12 8.34
C ALA A 207 36.56 15.05 7.76
N GLY A 208 36.44 16.28 8.26
CA GLY A 208 35.44 17.26 7.81
C GLY A 208 34.03 17.02 8.36
N GLY A 209 33.87 16.16 9.37
CA GLY A 209 32.57 15.85 9.99
C GLY A 209 31.56 15.20 9.03
N PHE A 210 30.28 15.31 9.38
CA PHE A 210 29.17 14.79 8.58
C PHE A 210 28.93 15.63 7.31
N ASN A 211 28.63 14.97 6.20
CA ASN A 211 28.12 15.63 5.01
C ASN A 211 26.59 15.55 4.99
N ALA A 212 25.91 16.62 5.39
CA ALA A 212 24.44 16.67 5.48
C ALA A 212 23.73 16.46 4.13
N ALA A 213 24.38 16.75 3.00
CA ALA A 213 23.80 16.51 1.67
C ALA A 213 23.63 15.01 1.35
N LEU A 214 24.22 14.12 2.15
CA LEU A 214 24.11 12.67 2.01
C LEU A 214 23.00 12.07 2.90
N ASP A 215 22.30 12.88 3.69
CA ASP A 215 21.18 12.46 4.54
C ASP A 215 21.52 11.18 5.35
N ASN A 216 20.75 10.10 5.19
CA ASN A 216 20.95 8.80 5.85
C ASN A 216 22.33 8.13 5.57
N LEU A 217 23.06 8.56 4.54
CA LEU A 217 24.38 8.01 4.19
C LEU A 217 25.55 8.77 4.85
N ALA A 218 25.29 9.90 5.50
CA ALA A 218 26.32 10.77 6.06
C ALA A 218 27.20 10.09 7.13
N HIS A 219 26.63 9.14 7.88
CA HIS A 219 27.38 8.37 8.89
C HIS A 219 28.38 7.40 8.27
N MET A 220 28.00 6.75 7.17
CA MET A 220 28.89 5.84 6.45
C MET A 220 30.01 6.64 5.77
N ASP A 221 29.67 7.75 5.13
CA ASP A 221 30.66 8.68 4.55
C ASP A 221 31.69 9.14 5.60
N LEU A 222 31.25 9.52 6.79
CA LEU A 222 32.15 9.86 7.91
C LEU A 222 33.07 8.69 8.28
N CYS A 223 32.53 7.48 8.42
CA CYS A 223 33.34 6.31 8.79
C CYS A 223 34.41 6.02 7.74
N LEU A 224 34.05 6.12 6.46
CA LEU A 224 34.97 5.92 5.35
C LEU A 224 36.07 6.98 5.31
N LYS A 225 35.74 8.25 5.55
CA LYS A 225 36.74 9.35 5.68
C LYS A 225 37.67 9.16 6.87
N LEU A 226 37.17 8.64 7.98
CA LEU A 226 37.98 8.33 9.17
C LEU A 226 38.91 7.13 8.94
N ALA A 227 38.45 6.12 8.21
CA ALA A 227 39.23 4.92 7.86
C ALA A 227 40.26 5.19 6.75
N ALA A 228 40.02 6.20 5.89
CA ALA A 228 40.92 6.58 4.81
C ALA A 228 42.31 6.98 5.32
N PRO A 229 43.38 6.67 4.56
CA PRO A 229 44.72 7.06 4.95
C PRO A 229 44.92 8.57 4.78
N VAL A 230 45.61 9.15 5.74
CA VAL A 230 46.06 10.54 5.78
C VAL A 230 47.59 10.50 5.60
N PRO A 231 48.26 11.54 5.04
CA PRO A 231 49.71 11.59 5.04
C PRO A 231 50.29 11.20 6.41
N ASP A 232 51.24 10.26 6.42
CA ASP A 232 51.92 9.71 7.61
C ASP A 232 51.09 8.79 8.55
N LYS A 233 49.88 8.34 8.16
CA LYS A 233 49.10 7.33 8.91
C LYS A 233 48.55 6.20 8.01
N PRO A 234 48.66 4.91 8.42
CA PRO A 234 48.11 3.79 7.67
C PRO A 234 46.57 3.77 7.71
N LEU A 235 45.98 2.86 6.90
CA LEU A 235 44.54 2.59 6.90
C LEU A 235 44.07 2.23 8.31
N ARG A 236 42.98 2.87 8.77
CA ARG A 236 42.44 2.67 10.13
C ARG A 236 41.17 1.85 10.07
N ALA A 237 40.96 1.00 11.07
CA ALA A 237 39.76 0.18 11.18
C ALA A 237 38.86 0.67 12.33
N PHE A 238 37.60 0.29 12.29
CA PHE A 238 36.74 0.32 13.47
C PHE A 238 36.85 -1.01 14.21
N SER A 239 36.51 -1.02 15.49
CA SER A 239 36.48 -2.24 16.28
C SER A 239 35.31 -2.29 17.22
N SER A 240 34.87 -3.49 17.57
CA SER A 240 33.96 -3.73 18.69
C SER A 240 34.73 -4.03 19.97
N GLU A 241 34.15 -3.68 21.11
CA GLU A 241 34.63 -4.05 22.44
C GLU A 241 33.55 -4.89 23.15
N PRO A 242 33.65 -6.23 23.16
CA PRO A 242 32.64 -7.12 23.75
C PRO A 242 32.35 -6.91 25.24
N SER A 243 33.31 -6.33 25.99
CA SER A 243 33.09 -5.97 27.40
C SER A 243 32.25 -4.69 27.57
N SER A 244 32.03 -3.94 26.49
CA SER A 244 31.10 -2.81 26.42
C SER A 244 29.85 -3.23 25.65
N ARG A 245 28.66 -3.00 26.20
CA ARG A 245 27.40 -3.47 25.62
C ARG A 245 26.41 -2.33 25.44
N ALA A 246 25.58 -2.45 24.41
CA ALA A 246 24.47 -1.54 24.16
C ALA A 246 23.26 -2.31 23.66
N VAL A 247 22.07 -1.90 24.09
CA VAL A 247 20.79 -2.42 23.59
C VAL A 247 20.26 -1.47 22.53
N LEU A 248 19.99 -2.00 21.35
CA LEU A 248 19.35 -1.30 20.24
C LEU A 248 17.84 -1.53 20.33
N SER A 249 17.06 -0.45 20.34
CA SER A 249 15.59 -0.55 20.24
C SER A 249 15.18 -1.06 18.86
N ASP A 250 14.23 -1.99 18.86
CA ASP A 250 13.82 -2.73 17.67
C ASP A 250 12.92 -1.85 16.78
N ASP A 251 13.55 -1.09 15.88
CA ASP A 251 12.90 -0.71 14.64
C ASP A 251 13.39 -1.67 13.56
N LEU A 252 12.49 -2.07 12.68
CA LEU A 252 12.76 -2.85 11.46
C LEU A 252 13.66 -2.09 10.45
N ASP A 253 14.43 -1.10 10.93
CA ASP A 253 15.37 -0.26 10.19
C ASP A 253 16.72 -0.95 9.95
N ALA A 254 17.06 -2.02 10.67
CA ALA A 254 18.28 -2.79 10.38
C ALA A 254 18.32 -3.29 8.92
N TRP A 255 17.14 -3.57 8.32
CA TRP A 255 17.03 -3.92 6.90
C TRP A 255 17.14 -2.72 5.96
N LYS A 256 16.82 -1.50 6.41
CA LYS A 256 16.88 -0.27 5.61
C LYS A 256 18.27 0.36 5.59
N THR A 257 19.04 0.24 6.66
CA THR A 257 20.38 0.84 6.76
C THR A 257 21.47 -0.08 6.21
N CYS A 258 21.32 -1.40 6.25
CA CYS A 258 22.29 -2.36 5.70
C CYS A 258 21.80 -3.28 4.56
N GLY A 259 20.52 -3.23 4.16
CA GLY A 259 20.03 -4.06 3.06
C GLY A 259 20.48 -3.53 1.69
N LEU A 260 21.38 -4.26 1.01
CA LEU A 260 21.65 -4.36 -0.44
C LEU A 260 21.86 -3.09 -1.31
N TRP A 261 21.33 -1.93 -0.94
CA TRP A 261 21.04 -0.83 -1.85
C TRP A 261 21.99 0.36 -1.72
N ASN A 262 22.64 0.51 -0.57
CA ASN A 262 23.54 1.65 -0.30
C ASN A 262 24.97 1.46 -0.82
N SER A 263 25.29 0.34 -1.49
CA SER A 263 26.66 -0.04 -1.86
C SER A 263 27.12 0.50 -3.23
N LEU A 264 26.22 0.70 -4.20
CA LEU A 264 26.63 0.95 -5.61
C LEU A 264 27.19 2.36 -5.85
N LEU A 265 26.58 3.40 -5.27
CA LEU A 265 27.06 4.79 -5.34
C LEU A 265 28.36 4.99 -4.56
N GLN A 266 28.66 4.10 -3.62
CA GLN A 266 29.83 4.19 -2.75
C GLN A 266 31.06 3.51 -3.37
N ARG A 267 30.90 2.42 -4.14
CA ARG A 267 32.01 1.67 -4.73
C ARG A 267 32.94 2.48 -5.64
N GLU A 268 32.44 3.51 -6.33
CA GLU A 268 33.30 4.38 -7.16
C GLU A 268 33.96 5.53 -6.40
N ARG A 269 33.51 5.81 -5.17
CA ARG A 269 34.13 6.79 -4.27
C ARG A 269 35.10 6.15 -3.28
N LEU A 270 35.19 4.83 -3.30
CA LEU A 270 35.96 3.99 -2.37
C LEU A 270 37.24 3.47 -3.02
N ARG A 271 38.27 3.25 -2.22
CA ARG A 271 39.45 2.50 -2.68
C ARG A 271 39.23 1.00 -2.46
N ASP A 272 39.66 0.19 -3.42
CA ASP A 272 39.53 -1.28 -3.38
C ASP A 272 40.13 -1.95 -2.13
N ASP A 273 41.10 -1.30 -1.48
CA ASP A 273 41.79 -1.82 -0.31
C ASP A 273 41.07 -1.54 1.02
N LEU A 274 40.12 -0.61 1.04
CA LEU A 274 39.32 -0.27 2.22
C LEU A 274 38.15 -1.26 2.43
N LEU A 275 37.71 -1.97 1.38
CA LEU A 275 36.61 -2.95 1.41
C LEU A 275 37.08 -4.42 1.55
N ARG A 276 38.32 -4.66 2.02
CA ARG A 276 38.81 -6.00 2.37
C ARG A 276 39.01 -6.09 3.88
N PRO A 277 38.69 -7.20 4.58
CA PRO A 277 38.39 -8.55 4.09
C PRO A 277 36.92 -8.86 3.75
N ASP A 278 36.74 -9.88 2.89
CA ASP A 278 35.46 -10.49 2.51
C ASP A 278 34.77 -11.12 3.73
N HIS A 279 33.54 -10.70 4.00
CA HIS A 279 32.67 -11.27 5.04
C HIS A 279 32.61 -12.80 4.97
N ALA A 280 32.52 -13.39 3.77
CA ALA A 280 32.46 -14.84 3.59
C ALA A 280 33.80 -15.52 3.95
N ASP A 281 34.95 -14.89 3.69
CA ASP A 281 36.27 -15.39 4.11
C ASP A 281 36.42 -15.31 5.63
N MET A 282 36.04 -14.16 6.23
CA MET A 282 36.08 -13.97 7.67
C MET A 282 35.24 -15.01 8.39
N ALA A 283 34.07 -15.27 7.85
CA ALA A 283 33.11 -16.11 8.51
C ALA A 283 33.40 -17.61 8.28
N ARG A 284 34.01 -17.98 7.14
CA ARG A 284 34.70 -19.27 6.96
C ARG A 284 35.85 -19.47 7.96
N ALA A 285 36.67 -18.44 8.18
CA ALA A 285 37.76 -18.49 9.17
C ALA A 285 37.26 -18.66 10.60
N ASP A 286 36.02 -18.24 10.88
CA ASP A 286 35.33 -18.43 12.15
C ASP A 286 34.56 -19.76 12.23
N GLY A 287 34.64 -20.62 11.22
CA GLY A 287 34.04 -21.96 11.19
C GLY A 287 32.56 -21.99 10.86
N LEU A 288 32.03 -20.92 10.27
CA LEU A 288 30.64 -20.81 9.84
C LEU A 288 30.55 -21.09 8.32
N GLU A 289 29.58 -21.91 7.91
CA GLU A 289 29.37 -22.33 6.51
C GLU A 289 28.31 -21.41 5.86
N TYR A 290 28.72 -20.63 4.85
CA TYR A 290 27.85 -19.68 4.14
C TYR A 290 27.66 -20.10 2.69
N ILE A 291 26.43 -19.95 2.18
CA ILE A 291 26.09 -20.19 0.78
C ILE A 291 25.69 -18.85 0.16
N CYS A 292 26.44 -18.39 -0.84
CA CYS A 292 26.03 -17.26 -1.68
C CYS A 292 25.11 -17.76 -2.80
N SER A 293 24.09 -16.97 -3.13
CA SER A 293 23.18 -17.28 -4.24
C SER A 293 23.88 -17.36 -5.60
N ARG A 294 23.43 -18.29 -6.46
CA ARG A 294 23.99 -18.57 -7.79
C ARG A 294 23.94 -17.37 -8.75
N TRP A 295 22.92 -16.51 -8.67
CA TRP A 295 22.73 -15.36 -9.57
C TRP A 295 23.62 -14.15 -9.23
N LEU A 296 24.15 -14.06 -8.01
CA LEU A 296 25.15 -13.05 -7.63
C LEU A 296 26.56 -13.44 -8.10
N TRP A 297 26.78 -14.73 -8.36
CA TRP A 297 28.07 -15.31 -8.68
C TRP A 297 28.27 -15.36 -10.20
N GLY A 298 28.82 -14.28 -10.77
CA GLY A 298 29.01 -14.11 -12.22
C GLY A 298 30.02 -15.04 -12.91
N GLN A 299 30.42 -16.16 -12.32
CA GLN A 299 31.18 -17.22 -12.98
C GLN A 299 30.67 -18.60 -12.59
N ALA A 300 30.75 -19.58 -13.50
CA ALA A 300 30.31 -20.94 -13.22
C ALA A 300 30.97 -21.51 -11.95
N TRP A 301 30.14 -22.03 -11.06
CA TRP A 301 30.57 -22.86 -9.94
C TRP A 301 31.44 -24.01 -10.48
N PRO A 302 32.68 -24.23 -10.01
CA PRO A 302 33.38 -25.46 -10.33
C PRO A 302 32.59 -26.58 -9.66
N SER A 303 32.04 -27.48 -10.47
CA SER A 303 31.18 -28.60 -10.09
C SER A 303 31.71 -29.32 -8.84
N ALA A 304 31.26 -28.90 -7.65
CA ALA A 304 31.22 -29.78 -6.50
C ALA A 304 30.03 -30.69 -6.77
N GLU A 305 30.36 -31.96 -6.97
CA GLU A 305 29.45 -33.02 -7.35
C GLU A 305 28.16 -32.97 -6.51
N THR A 306 27.05 -33.09 -7.24
CA THR A 306 25.73 -33.49 -6.77
C THR A 306 25.80 -34.41 -5.55
N THR A 307 25.43 -33.87 -4.40
CA THR A 307 24.72 -34.65 -3.38
C THR A 307 23.39 -33.95 -3.15
N ASP A 308 22.42 -34.37 -3.96
CA ASP A 308 21.00 -34.27 -3.63
C ASP A 308 20.74 -35.16 -2.42
N GLU A 309 21.05 -34.67 -1.21
CA GLU A 309 20.47 -35.20 0.03
C GLU A 309 20.29 -34.04 1.01
N PRO A 310 19.06 -33.68 1.42
CA PRO A 310 18.90 -32.95 2.67
C PRO A 310 19.42 -33.87 3.78
N ALA A 311 20.27 -33.34 4.66
CA ALA A 311 20.79 -34.09 5.80
C ALA A 311 19.63 -34.83 6.50
N PRO A 312 19.75 -36.15 6.79
CA PRO A 312 18.62 -36.97 7.28
C PRO A 312 18.10 -36.59 8.68
N ASP A 313 18.71 -35.61 9.33
CA ASP A 313 18.46 -35.29 10.72
C ASP A 313 17.97 -33.84 10.82
N GLY A 314 16.67 -33.69 11.11
CA GLY A 314 15.95 -32.42 11.23
C GLY A 314 16.38 -31.51 12.40
N GLU A 315 17.67 -31.35 12.63
CA GLU A 315 18.26 -30.50 13.68
C GLU A 315 19.27 -29.47 13.14
N GLY A 316 19.03 -28.94 11.94
CA GLY A 316 19.49 -27.58 11.65
C GLY A 316 18.59 -26.62 12.41
N GLY A 317 18.83 -26.37 13.71
CA GLY A 317 18.01 -25.50 14.55
C GLY A 317 17.67 -24.16 13.88
N GLY A 318 16.61 -23.47 14.30
CA GLY A 318 16.06 -22.29 13.60
C GLY A 318 17.09 -21.24 13.15
N LEU A 319 18.22 -21.13 13.84
CA LEU A 319 19.38 -20.34 13.46
C LEU A 319 20.00 -20.73 12.10
N ALA A 320 20.17 -22.02 11.81
CA ALA A 320 20.77 -22.50 10.55
C ALA A 320 19.86 -22.28 9.34
N VAL A 321 18.54 -22.31 9.55
CA VAL A 321 17.55 -22.02 8.51
C VAL A 321 17.45 -20.51 8.26
N TRP A 322 17.46 -19.70 9.33
CA TRP A 322 17.48 -18.24 9.25
C TRP A 322 18.76 -17.71 8.59
N LEU A 323 19.93 -18.22 8.96
CA LEU A 323 21.21 -17.85 8.34
C LEU A 323 21.23 -18.19 6.84
N ARG A 324 20.66 -19.34 6.45
CA ARG A 324 20.55 -19.73 5.02
C ARG A 324 19.69 -18.76 4.23
N TRP A 325 18.50 -18.41 4.73
CA TRP A 325 17.63 -17.44 4.05
C TRP A 325 18.23 -16.03 4.01
N ARG A 326 18.85 -15.56 5.10
CA ARG A 326 19.52 -14.25 5.17
C ARG A 326 20.57 -14.07 4.06
N HIS A 327 21.29 -15.13 3.72
CA HIS A 327 22.42 -15.08 2.77
C HIS A 327 22.07 -15.55 1.34
N ASP A 328 20.97 -16.29 1.16
CA ASP A 328 20.34 -16.59 -0.14
C ASP A 328 18.84 -16.26 -0.05
N PRO A 329 18.42 -14.97 -0.11
CA PRO A 329 17.02 -14.56 0.13
C PRO A 329 16.14 -14.83 -1.09
N GLN A 330 16.02 -16.11 -1.44
CA GLN A 330 15.21 -16.59 -2.54
C GLN A 330 13.91 -17.23 -2.05
N PRO A 331 12.85 -17.26 -2.89
CA PRO A 331 11.62 -17.96 -2.54
C PRO A 331 11.86 -19.43 -2.11
N ARG A 332 12.86 -20.11 -2.68
CA ARG A 332 13.21 -21.50 -2.34
C ARG A 332 13.75 -21.70 -0.91
N THR A 333 14.47 -20.73 -0.36
CA THR A 333 15.05 -20.79 1.00
C THR A 333 14.13 -20.15 2.04
N LEU A 334 13.17 -19.33 1.59
CA LEU A 334 12.11 -18.75 2.41
C LEU A 334 11.16 -19.83 2.95
N LEU A 335 10.82 -20.84 2.16
CA LEU A 335 9.90 -21.90 2.56
C LEU A 335 10.39 -22.70 3.78
N PRO A 336 11.64 -23.25 3.80
CA PRO A 336 12.19 -23.87 5.01
C PRO A 336 12.17 -22.97 6.25
N LEU A 337 12.45 -21.67 6.08
CA LEU A 337 12.38 -20.68 7.16
C LEU A 337 10.97 -20.56 7.70
N LEU A 338 9.98 -20.34 6.83
CA LEU A 338 8.57 -20.28 7.22
C LEU A 338 8.09 -21.56 7.91
N HIS A 339 8.57 -22.74 7.47
CA HIS A 339 8.24 -24.03 8.08
C HIS A 339 8.85 -24.21 9.47
N SER A 340 10.06 -23.70 9.69
CA SER A 340 10.75 -23.73 10.99
C SER A 340 10.17 -22.76 12.02
N MET A 341 9.37 -21.78 11.58
CA MET A 341 8.72 -20.80 12.45
C MET A 341 7.48 -21.37 13.18
N PRO A 342 7.26 -21.00 14.45
CA PRO A 342 6.01 -21.21 15.17
C PRO A 342 4.78 -20.68 14.41
N PRO A 343 3.59 -21.30 14.54
CA PRO A 343 2.39 -20.96 13.75
C PRO A 343 2.01 -19.47 13.73
N ARG A 344 2.15 -18.77 14.87
CA ARG A 344 1.88 -17.32 14.95
C ARG A 344 2.93 -16.46 14.25
N GLN A 345 4.20 -16.86 14.30
CA GLN A 345 5.30 -16.15 13.62
C GLN A 345 5.28 -16.40 12.12
N ARG A 346 4.91 -17.62 11.70
CA ARG A 346 4.66 -17.96 10.30
C ARG A 346 3.57 -17.08 9.70
N ALA A 347 2.46 -16.86 10.42
CA ALA A 347 1.38 -15.99 9.96
C ALA A 347 1.84 -14.54 9.73
N LEU A 348 2.66 -14.00 10.63
CA LEU A 348 3.22 -12.65 10.50
C LEU A 348 4.30 -12.57 9.40
N ALA A 349 5.19 -13.56 9.28
CA ALA A 349 6.20 -13.59 8.23
C ALA A 349 5.54 -13.71 6.83
N VAL A 350 4.49 -14.53 6.73
CA VAL A 350 3.63 -14.60 5.54
C VAL A 350 2.93 -13.27 5.29
N GLN A 351 2.50 -12.55 6.33
CA GLN A 351 1.92 -11.22 6.21
C GLN A 351 2.95 -10.17 5.75
N LEU A 352 4.19 -10.21 6.25
CA LEU A 352 5.28 -9.34 5.78
C LEU A 352 5.68 -9.64 4.35
N CYS A 353 5.67 -10.91 3.92
CA CYS A 353 5.84 -11.28 2.50
C CYS A 353 4.70 -10.78 1.62
N ARG A 354 3.51 -10.52 2.18
CA ARG A 354 2.38 -9.88 1.48
C ARG A 354 2.55 -8.36 1.43
N ASP A 355 3.02 -7.76 2.52
CA ASP A 355 3.13 -6.31 2.68
C ASP A 355 4.43 -5.73 2.05
N LEU A 356 5.44 -6.55 1.76
CA LEU A 356 6.70 -6.18 1.11
C LEU A 356 6.78 -6.73 -0.33
N PRO A 357 6.59 -5.88 -1.35
CA PRO A 357 6.71 -6.26 -2.77
C PRO A 357 8.07 -6.80 -3.18
N SER A 358 9.09 -6.68 -2.32
CA SER A 358 10.46 -7.17 -2.53
C SER A 358 10.63 -8.68 -2.35
N SER A 359 9.58 -9.43 -2.00
CA SER A 359 9.68 -10.88 -1.76
C SER A 359 9.02 -11.80 -2.81
N LEU A 360 8.38 -11.26 -3.86
CA LEU A 360 7.61 -11.98 -4.91
C LEU A 360 7.72 -11.26 -6.29
N PRO A 361 7.16 -11.75 -7.43
CA PRO A 361 7.56 -11.41 -8.83
C PRO A 361 7.81 -9.93 -9.18
N SER A 362 7.18 -9.00 -8.47
CA SER A 362 7.46 -7.56 -8.47
C SER A 362 8.95 -7.22 -8.23
N THR A 363 9.64 -8.02 -7.43
CA THR A 363 11.08 -7.96 -7.16
C THR A 363 11.90 -7.97 -8.45
N LEU A 364 11.61 -8.90 -9.36
CA LEU A 364 12.37 -9.06 -10.60
C LEU A 364 12.17 -7.86 -11.53
N SER A 365 10.92 -7.41 -11.72
CA SER A 365 10.60 -6.25 -12.56
C SER A 365 11.28 -4.98 -12.06
N TRP A 366 11.37 -4.81 -10.75
CA TRP A 366 12.06 -3.69 -10.14
C TRP A 366 13.59 -3.80 -10.26
N TYR A 367 14.19 -4.99 -10.08
CA TYR A 367 15.63 -5.24 -10.27
C TYR A 367 16.08 -4.92 -11.70
N ILE A 368 15.29 -5.37 -12.67
CA ILE A 368 15.42 -5.09 -14.09
C ILE A 368 15.44 -3.58 -14.37
N PHE A 369 14.46 -2.87 -13.82
CA PHE A 369 14.32 -1.43 -14.02
C PHE A 369 15.51 -0.68 -13.41
N ALA A 370 15.93 -1.09 -12.20
CA ALA A 370 17.10 -0.53 -11.54
C ALA A 370 18.38 -0.77 -12.38
N ALA A 371 18.61 -1.99 -12.88
CA ALA A 371 19.74 -2.31 -13.74
C ALA A 371 19.74 -1.48 -15.03
N GLU A 372 18.59 -1.29 -15.69
CA GLU A 372 18.47 -0.40 -16.86
C GLU A 372 18.81 1.06 -16.54
N LYS A 373 18.39 1.57 -15.37
CA LYS A 373 18.72 2.92 -14.91
C LYS A 373 20.20 3.08 -14.60
N LEU A 374 20.82 2.08 -13.96
CA LEU A 374 22.25 2.09 -13.66
C LEU A 374 23.09 1.98 -14.94
N LEU A 375 22.66 1.20 -15.92
CA LEU A 375 23.29 1.10 -17.24
C LEU A 375 23.26 2.46 -17.97
N ALA A 376 22.11 3.13 -17.96
CA ALA A 376 21.95 4.44 -18.58
C ALA A 376 22.75 5.54 -17.86
N CYS A 377 22.70 5.54 -16.52
CA CYS A 377 23.48 6.43 -15.66
C CYS A 377 24.98 6.26 -15.91
N GLY A 378 25.47 5.01 -15.89
CA GLY A 378 26.88 4.74 -16.08
C GLY A 378 27.41 5.12 -17.45
N LYS A 379 26.60 4.97 -18.51
CA LYS A 379 26.97 5.47 -19.84
C LYS A 379 27.01 7.01 -19.90
N LYS A 380 26.05 7.68 -19.27
CA LYS A 380 25.92 9.14 -19.29
C LYS A 380 27.04 9.83 -18.53
N ASP A 381 27.37 9.32 -17.35
CA ASP A 381 28.27 9.98 -16.40
C ASP A 381 29.72 9.46 -16.52
N GLY A 382 30.02 8.66 -17.55
CA GLY A 382 31.38 8.17 -17.82
C GLY A 382 31.86 7.11 -16.82
N LEU A 383 30.96 6.25 -16.36
CA LEU A 383 31.19 5.19 -15.35
C LEU A 383 31.15 3.81 -16.03
N PRO A 384 32.22 3.39 -16.74
CA PRO A 384 32.20 2.23 -17.62
C PRO A 384 32.00 0.90 -16.87
N LEU A 385 32.43 0.82 -15.62
CA LEU A 385 32.26 -0.37 -14.78
C LEU A 385 30.81 -0.51 -14.28
N LEU A 386 30.17 0.60 -13.91
CA LEU A 386 28.74 0.62 -13.56
C LEU A 386 27.90 0.17 -14.75
N ALA A 387 28.23 0.67 -15.95
CA ALA A 387 27.57 0.27 -17.18
C ALA A 387 27.77 -1.22 -17.49
N ALA A 388 29.01 -1.73 -17.40
CA ALA A 388 29.29 -3.15 -17.64
C ALA A 388 28.56 -4.07 -16.64
N ARG A 389 28.58 -3.72 -15.35
CA ARG A 389 27.94 -4.53 -14.31
C ARG A 389 26.42 -4.51 -14.40
N ALA A 390 25.85 -3.35 -14.72
CA ALA A 390 24.42 -3.23 -14.98
C ALA A 390 24.00 -4.03 -16.23
N ALA A 391 24.86 -4.11 -17.26
CA ALA A 391 24.63 -4.96 -18.42
C ALA A 391 24.69 -6.46 -18.06
N GLU A 392 25.66 -6.90 -17.25
CA GLU A 392 25.72 -8.27 -16.74
C GLU A 392 24.46 -8.64 -15.94
N TRP A 393 23.97 -7.73 -15.10
CA TRP A 393 22.72 -7.95 -14.33
C TRP A 393 21.52 -8.16 -15.23
N LEU A 394 21.45 -7.44 -16.35
CA LEU A 394 20.39 -7.62 -17.33
C LEU A 394 20.47 -8.97 -18.05
N VAL A 395 21.68 -9.51 -18.24
CA VAL A 395 21.91 -10.83 -18.84
C VAL A 395 21.48 -11.95 -17.87
N HIS A 396 21.83 -11.84 -16.59
CA HIS A 396 21.53 -12.87 -15.59
C HIS A 396 20.09 -12.80 -15.02
N ALA A 397 19.35 -11.73 -15.30
CA ALA A 397 17.95 -11.59 -14.88
C ALA A 397 17.05 -12.72 -15.44
N GLU A 398 17.35 -13.20 -16.66
CA GLU A 398 16.59 -14.29 -17.29
C GLU A 398 16.89 -15.64 -16.61
N GLU A 399 18.16 -15.89 -16.26
CA GLU A 399 18.58 -17.09 -15.54
C GLU A 399 17.96 -17.15 -14.14
N PHE A 400 17.94 -16.04 -13.41
CA PHE A 400 17.23 -15.93 -12.13
C PHE A 400 15.74 -16.21 -12.29
N ARG A 401 15.10 -15.67 -13.34
CA ARG A 401 13.67 -15.91 -13.58
C ARG A 401 13.37 -17.39 -13.74
N ILE A 402 14.14 -18.09 -14.57
CA ILE A 402 13.90 -19.49 -14.94
C ILE A 402 14.30 -20.45 -13.81
N HIS A 403 15.46 -20.24 -13.18
CA HIS A 403 16.03 -21.24 -12.26
C HIS A 403 15.71 -20.99 -10.79
N ASP A 404 15.36 -19.76 -10.40
CA ASP A 404 15.16 -19.39 -9.00
C ASP A 404 13.70 -18.95 -8.74
N LEU A 405 13.18 -18.00 -9.53
CA LEU A 405 11.87 -17.41 -9.31
C LEU A 405 10.72 -18.38 -9.65
N GLN A 406 10.67 -18.91 -10.87
CA GLN A 406 9.58 -19.80 -11.30
C GLN A 406 9.41 -21.05 -10.42
N PRO A 407 10.47 -21.81 -10.08
CA PRO A 407 10.35 -22.96 -9.17
C PRO A 407 9.89 -22.54 -7.77
N GLY A 408 10.32 -21.37 -7.31
CA GLY A 408 9.90 -20.77 -6.05
C GLY A 408 8.41 -20.43 -6.01
N LEU A 409 7.89 -19.75 -7.04
CA LEU A 409 6.48 -19.43 -7.19
C LEU A 409 5.62 -20.70 -7.27
N LYS A 410 6.07 -21.70 -8.04
CA LYS A 410 5.42 -23.00 -8.11
C LYS A 410 5.35 -23.68 -6.74
N SER A 411 6.43 -23.65 -5.97
CA SER A 411 6.47 -24.22 -4.62
C SER A 411 5.53 -23.50 -3.65
N LEU A 412 5.40 -22.17 -3.76
CA LEU A 412 4.46 -21.37 -2.97
C LEU A 412 3.00 -21.65 -3.36
N ARG A 413 2.71 -21.84 -4.66
CA ARG A 413 1.40 -22.31 -5.15
C ARG A 413 1.02 -23.65 -4.56
N ASP A 414 1.92 -24.61 -4.69
CA ASP A 414 1.68 -25.99 -4.29
C ASP A 414 1.49 -26.10 -2.75
N ALA A 415 2.03 -25.12 -2.00
CA ALA A 415 1.80 -24.92 -0.56
C ALA A 415 0.50 -24.14 -0.21
N GLY A 416 -0.33 -23.77 -1.20
CA GLY A 416 -1.62 -23.09 -1.00
C GLY A 416 -1.53 -21.59 -0.73
N MET A 417 -0.39 -20.93 -1.00
CA MET A 417 -0.20 -19.51 -0.64
C MET A 417 -0.92 -18.52 -1.57
N TYR A 418 -1.37 -18.94 -2.75
CA TYR A 418 -2.08 -18.07 -3.71
C TYR A 418 -3.60 -17.96 -3.50
N ASP A 419 -4.16 -18.65 -2.49
CA ASP A 419 -5.60 -18.56 -2.14
C ASP A 419 -5.97 -17.28 -1.34
N MET A 420 -5.13 -16.24 -1.39
CA MET A 420 -5.23 -15.06 -0.51
C MET A 420 -5.69 -13.80 -1.27
N GLY A 421 -6.42 -12.92 -0.56
CA GLY A 421 -7.30 -11.87 -1.11
C GLY A 421 -6.68 -10.76 -1.99
N LEU A 422 -7.52 -9.78 -2.37
CA LEU A 422 -7.35 -8.81 -3.46
C LEU A 422 -6.25 -7.79 -3.18
N ASP A 423 -5.89 -7.59 -1.92
CA ASP A 423 -4.71 -6.81 -1.57
C ASP A 423 -3.44 -7.44 -2.22
N ASN A 424 -3.49 -8.73 -2.54
CA ASN A 424 -2.49 -9.48 -3.32
C ASN A 424 -2.93 -9.75 -4.77
N CYS A 425 -4.04 -9.20 -5.26
CA CYS A 425 -4.52 -9.44 -6.62
C CYS A 425 -3.47 -9.14 -7.70
N PRO A 426 -2.69 -8.05 -7.60
CA PRO A 426 -1.54 -7.84 -8.47
C PRO A 426 -0.51 -8.96 -8.32
N ALA A 427 -0.03 -9.26 -7.11
CA ALA A 427 1.03 -10.26 -6.94
C ALA A 427 0.62 -11.68 -7.33
N ALA A 428 -0.61 -12.11 -7.02
CA ALA A 428 -1.15 -13.43 -7.36
C ALA A 428 -1.46 -13.54 -8.86
N PHE A 429 -1.98 -12.48 -9.47
CA PHE A 429 -2.15 -12.42 -10.93
C PHE A 429 -0.81 -12.37 -11.64
N ASP A 430 0.12 -11.52 -11.22
CA ASP A 430 1.48 -11.42 -11.77
C ASP A 430 2.21 -12.77 -11.66
N ALA A 431 2.04 -13.49 -10.53
CA ALA A 431 2.54 -14.86 -10.37
C ALA A 431 1.83 -15.86 -11.31
N TRP A 432 0.52 -15.77 -11.48
CA TRP A 432 -0.22 -16.59 -12.44
C TRP A 432 0.23 -16.34 -13.88
N ILE A 433 0.41 -15.08 -14.30
CA ILE A 433 0.95 -14.69 -15.61
C ILE A 433 2.33 -15.30 -15.82
N GLU A 434 3.20 -15.22 -14.80
CA GLU A 434 4.55 -15.76 -14.85
C GLU A 434 4.57 -17.29 -14.97
N LEU A 435 3.63 -18.00 -14.33
CA LEU A 435 3.57 -19.46 -14.32
C LEU A 435 2.81 -20.06 -15.51
N GLU A 436 1.67 -19.48 -15.89
CA GLU A 436 0.69 -20.11 -16.77
C GLU A 436 0.63 -19.44 -18.14
N GLU A 437 0.52 -18.11 -18.22
CA GLU A 437 0.31 -17.45 -19.51
C GLU A 437 1.57 -17.43 -20.39
N ARG A 438 2.77 -17.37 -19.81
CA ARG A 438 4.02 -17.51 -20.58
C ARG A 438 4.28 -18.95 -21.05
N ALA A 439 3.87 -19.94 -20.26
CA ALA A 439 3.92 -21.35 -20.66
C ALA A 439 2.92 -21.60 -21.80
N GLU A 440 1.68 -21.09 -21.67
CA GLU A 440 0.68 -21.13 -22.72
C GLU A 440 1.08 -20.30 -23.96
N LEU A 441 1.78 -19.17 -23.84
CA LEU A 441 2.28 -18.41 -24.99
C LEU A 441 3.43 -19.11 -25.70
N SER A 442 4.30 -19.85 -24.98
CA SER A 442 5.36 -20.66 -25.58
C SER A 442 4.80 -21.93 -26.23
N GLU A 443 3.87 -22.62 -25.55
CA GLU A 443 3.18 -23.79 -26.08
C GLU A 443 2.19 -23.43 -27.19
N ARG A 444 1.49 -22.29 -27.12
CA ARG A 444 0.68 -21.75 -28.22
C ARG A 444 1.54 -21.20 -29.33
N ALA A 445 2.71 -20.59 -29.11
CA ALA A 445 3.59 -20.24 -30.22
C ALA A 445 4.12 -21.48 -30.98
N GLU A 446 4.22 -22.63 -30.31
CA GLU A 446 4.51 -23.94 -30.92
C GLU A 446 3.26 -24.62 -31.51
N GLN A 447 2.09 -24.50 -30.88
CA GLN A 447 0.81 -25.09 -31.32
C GLN A 447 0.03 -24.23 -32.33
N GLU A 448 0.24 -22.93 -32.41
CA GLU A 448 -0.31 -22.00 -33.42
C GLU A 448 0.42 -22.16 -34.75
N ARG A 449 1.63 -22.72 -34.76
CA ARG A 449 2.21 -23.33 -35.97
C ARG A 449 1.46 -24.58 -36.41
N SER A 450 0.59 -25.15 -35.56
CA SER A 450 -0.21 -26.35 -35.84
C SER A 450 -1.71 -26.22 -35.50
N LYS A 451 -2.49 -25.76 -36.49
CA LYS A 451 -3.84 -26.26 -36.84
C LYS A 451 -5.07 -25.81 -36.04
N GLU A 452 -5.00 -25.11 -34.90
CA GLU A 452 -6.22 -24.67 -34.18
C GLU A 452 -6.80 -23.32 -34.63
N SER A 453 -5.99 -22.34 -35.04
CA SER A 453 -6.50 -21.09 -35.65
C SER A 453 -7.24 -21.34 -36.96
N ARG A 454 -6.95 -22.44 -37.66
CA ARG A 454 -7.74 -22.91 -38.82
C ARG A 454 -9.11 -23.45 -38.42
N ARG A 455 -9.24 -24.12 -37.26
CA ARG A 455 -10.52 -24.65 -36.74
C ARG A 455 -11.42 -23.56 -36.14
N ALA A 456 -10.84 -22.51 -35.55
CA ALA A 456 -11.61 -21.35 -35.10
C ALA A 456 -12.19 -20.57 -36.30
N MET A 457 -11.41 -20.40 -37.37
CA MET A 457 -11.87 -19.83 -38.64
C MET A 457 -12.97 -20.70 -39.30
N GLU A 458 -12.81 -22.03 -39.31
CA GLU A 458 -13.82 -22.99 -39.81
C GLU A 458 -15.13 -23.01 -38.99
N ASN A 459 -15.11 -22.56 -37.73
CA ASN A 459 -16.32 -22.39 -36.91
C ASN A 459 -17.03 -21.05 -37.15
N PHE A 460 -16.33 -20.02 -37.65
CA PHE A 460 -16.96 -18.76 -38.06
C PHE A 460 -17.75 -18.91 -39.37
N ASP A 461 -17.27 -19.71 -40.32
CA ASP A 461 -18.03 -20.05 -41.53
C ASP A 461 -19.28 -20.89 -41.24
N ARG A 462 -19.37 -21.53 -40.06
CA ARG A 462 -20.58 -22.23 -39.57
C ARG A 462 -21.56 -21.34 -38.79
N LEU A 463 -21.22 -20.08 -38.54
CA LEU A 463 -22.08 -19.10 -37.86
C LEU A 463 -22.97 -18.29 -38.83
N ASP A 464 -23.11 -18.74 -40.07
CA ASP A 464 -24.17 -18.26 -40.96
C ASP A 464 -25.46 -19.06 -40.71
N MET A 465 -26.39 -18.48 -39.96
CA MET A 465 -27.83 -18.67 -40.12
C MET A 465 -28.58 -17.56 -39.36
N GLY A 466 -28.58 -16.33 -39.90
CA GLY A 466 -29.74 -15.42 -39.80
C GLY A 466 -29.62 -14.09 -39.04
N GLY A 467 -28.45 -13.68 -38.50
CA GLY A 467 -28.30 -12.40 -37.79
C GLY A 467 -27.09 -11.56 -38.24
N THR A 468 -27.23 -10.23 -38.28
CA THR A 468 -26.16 -9.28 -38.65
C THR A 468 -25.14 -9.11 -37.52
N TRP A 469 -23.90 -9.54 -37.73
CA TRP A 469 -22.77 -9.31 -36.82
C TRP A 469 -22.31 -7.83 -36.89
N PRO A 470 -22.05 -7.15 -35.76
CA PRO A 470 -21.74 -5.72 -35.76
C PRO A 470 -20.30 -5.45 -36.18
N CYS A 471 -20.08 -4.49 -37.08
CA CYS A 471 -18.74 -3.93 -37.28
C CYS A 471 -18.34 -3.08 -36.06
N ILE A 472 -17.08 -3.17 -35.62
CA ILE A 472 -16.55 -2.40 -34.49
C ILE A 472 -15.39 -1.54 -35.00
N ALA A 473 -15.50 -0.22 -34.89
CA ALA A 473 -14.39 0.68 -35.14
C ALA A 473 -13.50 0.84 -33.90
N VAL A 474 -12.19 0.88 -34.09
CA VAL A 474 -11.20 1.25 -33.08
C VAL A 474 -10.67 2.63 -33.44
N VAL A 475 -10.84 3.59 -32.54
CA VAL A 475 -10.34 4.96 -32.68
C VAL A 475 -9.00 5.09 -31.97
N MET A 476 -7.98 5.57 -32.69
CA MET A 476 -6.61 5.72 -32.19
C MET A 476 -6.05 7.13 -32.48
N PRO A 477 -5.95 8.00 -31.47
CA PRO A 477 -5.25 9.28 -31.57
C PRO A 477 -3.72 9.07 -31.48
N VAL A 478 -2.95 9.60 -32.42
CA VAL A 478 -1.49 9.43 -32.48
C VAL A 478 -0.79 10.77 -32.31
N TYR A 479 0.14 10.89 -31.36
CA TYR A 479 1.03 12.05 -31.26
C TYR A 479 2.39 11.66 -30.67
N ASN A 480 3.43 11.67 -31.50
CA ASN A 480 4.81 11.37 -31.10
C ASN A 480 4.98 10.10 -30.23
N PRO A 481 4.33 8.96 -30.55
CA PRO A 481 4.63 7.72 -29.86
C PRO A 481 6.07 7.28 -30.14
N ARG A 482 6.54 6.31 -29.38
CA ARG A 482 7.70 5.54 -29.80
C ARG A 482 7.32 4.66 -31.00
N PRO A 483 8.10 4.62 -32.10
CA PRO A 483 7.81 3.82 -33.27
C PRO A 483 7.44 2.36 -32.96
N GLU A 484 8.19 1.72 -32.04
CA GLU A 484 7.96 0.33 -31.64
C GLU A 484 6.65 0.12 -30.90
N HIS A 485 6.20 1.09 -30.10
CA HIS A 485 4.91 1.01 -29.40
C HIS A 485 3.75 1.19 -30.37
N LEU A 486 3.89 2.14 -31.32
CA LEU A 486 2.87 2.37 -32.34
C LEU A 486 2.68 1.13 -33.22
N ARG A 487 3.78 0.51 -33.68
CA ARG A 487 3.71 -0.73 -34.46
C ARG A 487 3.02 -1.84 -33.67
N ALA A 488 3.38 -2.04 -32.40
CA ALA A 488 2.75 -3.04 -31.54
C ALA A 488 1.25 -2.79 -31.31
N ALA A 489 0.84 -1.53 -31.14
CA ALA A 489 -0.56 -1.15 -30.99
C ALA A 489 -1.36 -1.46 -32.27
N LEU A 490 -0.84 -1.07 -33.44
CA LEU A 490 -1.43 -1.37 -34.74
C LEU A 490 -1.54 -2.90 -34.94
N ASP A 491 -0.44 -3.63 -34.75
CA ASP A 491 -0.38 -5.09 -34.89
C ASP A 491 -1.42 -5.79 -33.99
N SER A 492 -1.66 -5.28 -32.77
CA SER A 492 -2.67 -5.84 -31.86
C SER A 492 -4.11 -5.74 -32.38
N VAL A 493 -4.42 -4.72 -33.19
CA VAL A 493 -5.71 -4.57 -33.88
C VAL A 493 -5.76 -5.48 -35.12
N LEU A 494 -4.67 -5.56 -35.88
CA LEU A 494 -4.59 -6.45 -37.05
C LEU A 494 -4.72 -7.93 -36.65
N ALA A 495 -4.22 -8.30 -35.46
CA ALA A 495 -4.27 -9.64 -34.92
C ALA A 495 -5.64 -10.04 -34.32
N GLN A 496 -6.66 -9.19 -34.38
CA GLN A 496 -7.99 -9.52 -33.84
C GLN A 496 -8.61 -10.73 -34.58
N GLU A 497 -9.04 -11.73 -33.80
CA GLU A 497 -9.71 -12.94 -34.28
C GLU A 497 -11.06 -12.64 -34.94
N TYR A 498 -11.71 -11.55 -34.52
CA TYR A 498 -12.97 -11.09 -35.10
C TYR A 498 -12.69 -10.31 -36.39
N PRO A 499 -13.26 -10.66 -37.56
CA PRO A 499 -12.87 -10.03 -38.82
C PRO A 499 -13.58 -8.70 -39.11
N HIS A 500 -14.71 -8.41 -38.48
CA HIS A 500 -15.56 -7.26 -38.78
C HIS A 500 -15.17 -6.04 -37.93
N TRP A 501 -14.05 -5.42 -38.26
CA TRP A 501 -13.59 -4.19 -37.63
C TRP A 501 -13.11 -3.15 -38.62
N GLN A 502 -12.99 -1.92 -38.13
CA GLN A 502 -12.38 -0.79 -38.81
C GLN A 502 -11.37 -0.13 -37.86
N LEU A 503 -10.20 0.28 -38.34
CA LEU A 503 -9.22 1.03 -37.54
C LEU A 503 -9.18 2.48 -38.03
N CYS A 504 -9.58 3.44 -37.21
CA CYS A 504 -9.60 4.85 -37.54
C CYS A 504 -8.51 5.59 -36.76
N VAL A 505 -7.51 6.08 -37.47
CA VAL A 505 -6.32 6.71 -36.89
C VAL A 505 -6.24 8.17 -37.29
N ALA A 506 -5.94 9.03 -36.32
CA ALA A 506 -5.65 10.44 -36.56
C ALA A 506 -4.27 10.78 -35.99
N ASP A 507 -3.32 11.07 -36.88
CA ASP A 507 -2.04 11.67 -36.49
C ASP A 507 -2.25 13.14 -36.17
N ASP A 508 -1.94 13.54 -34.94
CA ASP A 508 -2.15 14.88 -34.40
C ASP A 508 -0.93 15.80 -34.65
N ALA A 509 -0.49 15.82 -35.90
CA ALA A 509 0.72 16.53 -36.34
C ALA A 509 1.98 16.07 -35.57
N SER A 510 2.26 14.76 -35.62
CA SER A 510 3.50 14.23 -35.02
C SER A 510 4.72 14.92 -35.63
N THR A 511 5.64 15.33 -34.77
CA THR A 511 6.86 16.05 -35.15
C THR A 511 7.99 15.11 -35.58
N VAL A 512 7.86 13.82 -35.29
CA VAL A 512 8.80 12.77 -35.71
C VAL A 512 8.36 12.23 -37.06
N ASN A 513 9.16 12.47 -38.12
CA ASN A 513 8.81 12.12 -39.50
C ASN A 513 8.48 10.62 -39.71
N GLU A 514 9.09 9.74 -38.92
CA GLU A 514 8.86 8.29 -38.98
C GLU A 514 7.40 7.91 -38.63
N ILE A 515 6.72 8.69 -37.78
CA ILE A 515 5.38 8.33 -37.31
C ILE A 515 4.33 8.40 -38.44
N PRO A 516 4.20 9.51 -39.19
CA PRO A 516 3.34 9.52 -40.38
C PRO A 516 3.73 8.50 -41.45
N GLU A 517 5.01 8.13 -41.56
CA GLU A 517 5.47 7.10 -42.50
C GLU A 517 4.93 5.71 -42.11
N ILE A 518 5.09 5.33 -40.83
CA ILE A 518 4.52 4.09 -40.27
C ILE A 518 3.01 4.02 -40.54
N LEU A 519 2.28 5.09 -40.25
CA LEU A 519 0.83 5.10 -40.44
C LEU A 519 0.43 4.93 -41.91
N ARG A 520 1.17 5.54 -42.85
CA ARG A 520 0.94 5.36 -44.29
C ARG A 520 1.26 3.93 -44.74
N GLU A 521 2.32 3.32 -44.22
CA GLU A 521 2.68 1.92 -44.50
C GLU A 521 1.54 0.97 -44.13
N TYR A 522 1.02 1.08 -42.90
CA TYR A 522 -0.08 0.24 -42.43
C TYR A 522 -1.38 0.52 -43.19
N ALA A 523 -1.72 1.78 -43.43
CA ALA A 523 -2.92 2.14 -44.19
C ALA A 523 -2.88 1.65 -45.65
N ALA A 524 -1.69 1.51 -46.25
CA ALA A 524 -1.53 0.94 -47.58
C ALA A 524 -1.67 -0.59 -47.61
N GLN A 525 -1.36 -1.27 -46.50
CA GLN A 525 -1.41 -2.73 -46.38
C GLN A 525 -2.76 -3.26 -45.89
N GLU A 526 -3.48 -2.48 -45.08
CA GLU A 526 -4.73 -2.90 -44.44
C GLU A 526 -5.91 -2.02 -44.89
N GLY A 527 -6.76 -2.58 -45.76
CA GLY A 527 -7.91 -1.86 -46.34
C GLY A 527 -8.99 -1.45 -45.34
N ARG A 528 -8.99 -2.04 -44.13
CA ARG A 528 -9.89 -1.67 -43.02
C ARG A 528 -9.38 -0.47 -42.20
N MET A 529 -8.16 0.00 -42.46
CA MET A 529 -7.58 1.16 -41.79
C MET A 529 -7.94 2.47 -42.53
N ARG A 530 -8.38 3.48 -41.77
CA ARG A 530 -8.62 4.86 -42.23
C ARG A 530 -7.65 5.77 -41.49
N LEU A 531 -6.96 6.64 -42.24
CA LEU A 531 -5.93 7.53 -41.70
C LEU A 531 -6.25 8.98 -42.02
N ALA A 532 -6.21 9.84 -41.01
CA ALA A 532 -6.16 11.29 -41.16
C ALA A 532 -4.84 11.83 -40.61
N LEU A 533 -4.19 12.73 -41.37
CA LEU A 533 -3.02 13.47 -40.93
C LEU A 533 -3.46 14.91 -40.65
N ARG A 534 -3.42 15.33 -39.39
CA ARG A 534 -3.82 16.68 -38.99
C ARG A 534 -2.68 17.67 -39.25
N GLU A 535 -3.03 18.88 -39.67
CA GLU A 535 -2.04 19.94 -39.92
C GLU A 535 -1.51 20.59 -38.64
N GLN A 536 -2.27 20.50 -37.55
CA GLN A 536 -1.97 21.15 -36.28
C GLN A 536 -2.31 20.23 -35.11
N ASN A 537 -1.42 20.21 -34.11
CA ASN A 537 -1.62 19.50 -32.85
C ASN A 537 -2.81 20.11 -32.10
N GLY A 538 -3.83 19.28 -31.87
CA GLY A 538 -5.05 19.62 -31.14
C GLY A 538 -5.22 18.84 -29.83
N HIS A 539 -4.19 18.13 -29.40
CA HIS A 539 -4.18 17.18 -28.30
C HIS A 539 -5.17 16.01 -28.48
N ILE A 540 -5.17 15.10 -27.49
CA ILE A 540 -5.89 13.83 -27.53
C ILE A 540 -7.38 13.97 -27.87
N SER A 541 -8.08 14.98 -27.33
CA SER A 541 -9.51 15.17 -27.59
C SER A 541 -9.80 15.48 -29.06
N ARG A 542 -9.06 16.41 -29.68
CA ARG A 542 -9.30 16.77 -31.09
C ARG A 542 -8.82 15.69 -32.04
N ALA A 543 -7.69 15.04 -31.73
CA ALA A 543 -7.19 13.90 -32.48
C ALA A 543 -8.21 12.74 -32.48
N SER A 544 -8.73 12.39 -31.31
CA SER A 544 -9.75 11.34 -31.16
C SER A 544 -11.03 11.67 -31.94
N ASN A 545 -11.47 12.95 -31.92
CA ASN A 545 -12.63 13.37 -32.70
C ASN A 545 -12.39 13.30 -34.21
N THR A 546 -11.21 13.68 -34.71
CA THR A 546 -10.87 13.50 -36.14
C THR A 546 -10.86 12.03 -36.54
N ALA A 547 -10.35 11.15 -35.69
CA ALA A 547 -10.45 9.71 -35.93
C ALA A 547 -11.91 9.22 -35.89
N LEU A 548 -12.73 9.74 -34.97
CA LEU A 548 -14.17 9.44 -34.86
C LEU A 548 -14.96 9.89 -36.11
N GLU A 549 -14.56 10.97 -36.77
CA GLU A 549 -15.15 11.43 -38.05
C GLU A 549 -14.96 10.43 -39.20
N LEU A 550 -13.90 9.61 -39.14
CA LEU A 550 -13.63 8.55 -40.13
C LEU A 550 -14.46 7.28 -39.91
N VAL A 551 -15.11 7.14 -38.75
CA VAL A 551 -15.80 5.92 -38.35
C VAL A 551 -17.06 5.69 -39.20
N ASP A 552 -17.10 4.50 -39.80
CA ASP A 552 -18.22 3.92 -40.55
C ASP A 552 -18.59 2.54 -39.97
N ALA A 553 -18.75 2.50 -38.64
CA ALA A 553 -19.17 1.33 -37.90
C ALA A 553 -20.28 1.73 -36.90
N PRO A 554 -21.18 0.79 -36.51
CA PRO A 554 -22.20 1.05 -35.50
C PRO A 554 -21.64 1.16 -34.07
N TRP A 555 -20.45 0.63 -33.82
CA TRP A 555 -19.78 0.62 -32.52
C TRP A 555 -18.37 1.18 -32.63
N THR A 556 -17.92 1.88 -31.58
CA THR A 556 -16.60 2.52 -31.51
C THR A 556 -15.94 2.25 -30.17
N GLY A 557 -14.78 1.60 -30.18
CA GLY A 557 -13.87 1.47 -29.05
C GLY A 557 -12.69 2.43 -29.15
N PHE A 558 -12.08 2.74 -28.01
CA PHE A 558 -10.90 3.61 -27.93
C PHE A 558 -9.65 2.80 -27.61
N LEU A 559 -8.55 3.10 -28.31
CA LEU A 559 -7.24 2.48 -28.08
C LEU A 559 -6.17 3.57 -28.16
N ASP A 560 -5.39 3.73 -27.10
CA ASP A 560 -4.24 4.63 -27.12
C ASP A 560 -3.11 4.04 -27.98
N HIS A 561 -2.32 4.91 -28.60
CA HIS A 561 -1.33 4.55 -29.62
C HIS A 561 -0.13 3.72 -29.12
N ASP A 562 -0.05 3.47 -27.83
CA ASP A 562 0.99 2.72 -27.15
C ASP A 562 0.46 1.52 -26.34
N ASP A 563 -0.86 1.31 -26.33
CA ASP A 563 -1.53 0.22 -25.64
C ASP A 563 -1.81 -0.97 -26.57
N LEU A 564 -2.27 -2.08 -25.99
CA LEU A 564 -2.55 -3.31 -26.74
C LEU A 564 -3.95 -3.86 -26.44
N LEU A 565 -4.56 -4.47 -27.46
CA LEU A 565 -5.73 -5.33 -27.30
C LEU A 565 -5.32 -6.82 -27.41
N PRO A 566 -5.85 -7.72 -26.57
CA PRO A 566 -5.72 -9.15 -26.81
C PRO A 566 -6.52 -9.56 -28.04
N ALA A 567 -6.08 -10.60 -28.75
CA ALA A 567 -6.64 -11.02 -30.05
C ALA A 567 -8.15 -11.33 -30.03
N HIS A 568 -8.72 -11.70 -28.88
CA HIS A 568 -10.14 -12.00 -28.72
C HIS A 568 -11.00 -10.80 -28.29
N ALA A 569 -10.43 -9.61 -28.06
CA ALA A 569 -11.15 -8.46 -27.50
C ALA A 569 -12.40 -8.08 -28.29
N LEU A 570 -12.28 -7.87 -29.60
CA LEU A 570 -13.41 -7.45 -30.44
C LEU A 570 -14.45 -8.58 -30.60
N ARG A 571 -14.04 -9.85 -30.50
CA ARG A 571 -14.95 -11.00 -30.52
C ARG A 571 -15.89 -10.99 -29.32
N GLU A 572 -15.35 -10.75 -28.12
CA GLU A 572 -16.14 -10.69 -26.88
C GLU A 572 -17.11 -9.51 -26.89
N VAL A 573 -16.69 -8.35 -27.41
CA VAL A 573 -17.55 -7.18 -27.60
C VAL A 573 -18.69 -7.51 -28.58
N ALA A 574 -18.38 -8.08 -29.75
CA ALA A 574 -19.39 -8.45 -30.73
C ALA A 574 -20.40 -9.47 -30.18
N ALA A 575 -19.91 -10.46 -29.41
CA ALA A 575 -20.76 -11.43 -28.74
C ALA A 575 -21.73 -10.76 -27.75
N ARG A 576 -21.26 -9.79 -26.98
CA ARG A 576 -22.08 -9.05 -26.02
C ARG A 576 -23.15 -8.19 -26.70
N VAL A 577 -22.79 -7.47 -27.78
CA VAL A 577 -23.74 -6.71 -28.60
C VAL A 577 -24.81 -7.62 -29.19
N ARG A 578 -24.43 -8.80 -29.70
CA ARG A 578 -25.38 -9.77 -30.26
C ARG A 578 -26.37 -10.29 -29.21
N GLN A 579 -25.90 -10.51 -27.98
CA GLN A 579 -26.73 -10.98 -26.88
C GLN A 579 -27.74 -9.91 -26.42
N ASN A 580 -27.38 -8.64 -26.51
CA ASN A 580 -28.26 -7.53 -26.14
C ASN A 580 -28.11 -6.34 -27.12
N PRO A 581 -28.96 -6.27 -28.16
CA PRO A 581 -28.93 -5.19 -29.14
C PRO A 581 -29.27 -3.80 -28.58
N GLU A 582 -29.84 -3.69 -27.37
CA GLU A 582 -30.18 -2.40 -26.75
C GLU A 582 -28.99 -1.72 -26.08
N LEU A 583 -27.84 -2.40 -25.98
CA LEU A 583 -26.65 -1.84 -25.36
C LEU A 583 -26.22 -0.53 -26.03
N VAL A 584 -25.58 0.33 -25.24
CA VAL A 584 -25.00 1.61 -25.69
C VAL A 584 -23.54 1.72 -25.28
N LEU A 585 -23.18 1.10 -24.16
CA LEU A 585 -21.86 1.19 -23.58
C LEU A 585 -21.43 -0.20 -23.11
N ILE A 586 -20.22 -0.59 -23.48
CA ILE A 586 -19.56 -1.81 -23.04
C ILE A 586 -18.23 -1.41 -22.45
N TYR A 587 -17.83 -2.04 -21.35
CA TYR A 587 -16.47 -1.90 -20.82
C TYR A 587 -15.94 -3.25 -20.33
N SER A 588 -14.62 -3.38 -20.25
CA SER A 588 -13.96 -4.61 -19.82
C SER A 588 -13.15 -4.42 -18.53
N ASP A 589 -12.62 -5.53 -18.02
CA ASP A 589 -11.45 -5.48 -17.14
C ASP A 589 -10.20 -5.13 -17.96
N GLU A 590 -9.15 -4.70 -17.28
CA GLU A 590 -7.88 -4.27 -17.89
C GLU A 590 -6.72 -4.67 -16.99
N ASP A 591 -5.52 -4.73 -17.55
CA ASP A 591 -4.29 -4.82 -16.79
C ASP A 591 -3.24 -3.87 -17.38
N LYS A 592 -2.02 -3.92 -16.84
CA LYS A 592 -0.91 -3.10 -17.28
C LYS A 592 0.15 -3.94 -17.95
N VAL A 593 0.68 -3.49 -19.07
CA VAL A 593 1.84 -4.10 -19.73
C VAL A 593 3.08 -3.24 -19.54
N ASP A 594 4.21 -3.87 -19.30
CA ASP A 594 5.48 -3.15 -19.09
C ASP A 594 6.34 -3.03 -20.35
N ALA A 595 7.51 -2.41 -20.19
CA ALA A 595 8.45 -2.22 -21.29
C ALA A 595 8.96 -3.54 -21.91
N ARG A 596 8.78 -4.68 -21.24
CA ARG A 596 9.15 -6.03 -21.70
C ARG A 596 7.96 -6.82 -22.22
N GLY A 597 6.77 -6.21 -22.28
CA GLY A 597 5.55 -6.90 -22.68
C GLY A 597 4.95 -7.78 -21.57
N VAL A 598 5.41 -7.65 -20.32
CA VAL A 598 4.87 -8.43 -19.19
C VAL A 598 3.60 -7.76 -18.67
N ARG A 599 2.51 -8.53 -18.61
CA ARG A 599 1.24 -8.12 -18.01
C ARG A 599 1.30 -8.16 -16.48
N ARG A 600 0.66 -7.19 -15.84
CA ARG A 600 0.63 -7.03 -14.39
C ARG A 600 -0.51 -6.15 -13.90
N THR A 601 -0.74 -6.15 -12.59
CA THR A 601 -1.62 -5.18 -11.90
C THR A 601 -3.03 -5.12 -12.50
N PRO A 602 -3.80 -6.22 -12.45
CA PRO A 602 -5.12 -6.29 -13.06
C PRO A 602 -6.12 -5.39 -12.31
N ILE A 603 -7.12 -4.93 -13.06
CA ILE A 603 -8.23 -4.10 -12.59
C ILE A 603 -9.53 -4.84 -12.89
N PHE A 604 -9.96 -5.65 -11.92
CA PHE A 604 -11.24 -6.33 -11.97
C PHE A 604 -12.35 -5.39 -11.51
N LYS A 605 -13.25 -5.06 -12.44
CA LYS A 605 -14.36 -4.12 -12.21
C LYS A 605 -15.64 -4.89 -11.86
N ALA A 606 -16.51 -4.27 -11.09
CA ALA A 606 -17.88 -4.76 -10.91
C ALA A 606 -18.73 -4.39 -12.14
N ASP A 607 -19.98 -4.87 -12.20
CA ASP A 607 -20.98 -4.34 -13.13
C ASP A 607 -21.22 -2.85 -12.88
N PHE A 608 -21.90 -2.21 -13.84
CA PHE A 608 -21.97 -0.76 -13.92
C PHE A 608 -22.60 -0.14 -12.66
N ASP A 609 -21.78 0.63 -11.95
CA ASP A 609 -22.21 1.50 -10.85
C ASP A 609 -22.15 2.97 -11.31
N PRO A 610 -23.29 3.65 -11.50
CA PRO A 610 -23.31 5.05 -11.95
C PRO A 610 -22.76 6.04 -10.90
N TRP A 611 -22.59 5.63 -9.64
CA TRP A 611 -21.97 6.46 -8.61
C TRP A 611 -20.45 6.43 -8.68
N LEU A 612 -19.91 5.24 -8.92
CA LEU A 612 -18.47 5.04 -9.07
C LEU A 612 -17.99 5.40 -10.49
N CYS A 613 -18.80 5.13 -11.51
CA CYS A 613 -18.53 5.32 -12.94
C CYS A 613 -17.13 4.82 -13.36
N ALA A 614 -16.78 3.60 -12.94
CA ALA A 614 -15.52 2.95 -13.29
C ALA A 614 -15.49 2.40 -14.73
N VAL A 615 -15.93 3.21 -15.70
CA VAL A 615 -15.92 2.90 -17.13
C VAL A 615 -14.61 3.46 -17.69
N TRP A 616 -13.55 2.65 -17.64
CA TRP A 616 -12.20 3.00 -18.08
C TRP A 616 -11.87 2.28 -19.40
N HIS A 617 -10.73 1.60 -19.51
CA HIS A 617 -10.41 0.77 -20.66
C HIS A 617 -10.89 -0.69 -20.45
N PHE A 618 -11.18 -1.45 -21.50
CA PHE A 618 -11.49 -1.02 -22.86
C PHE A 618 -12.95 -0.56 -22.91
N SER A 619 -13.25 0.70 -23.24
CA SER A 619 -14.62 1.18 -23.38
C SER A 619 -15.05 1.27 -24.84
N VAL A 620 -16.22 0.71 -25.13
CA VAL A 620 -16.83 0.64 -26.46
C VAL A 620 -18.24 1.21 -26.40
N TYR A 621 -18.54 2.14 -27.30
CA TYR A 621 -19.76 2.92 -27.32
C TYR A 621 -20.50 2.68 -28.63
N ALA A 622 -21.83 2.75 -28.60
CA ALA A 622 -22.61 2.92 -29.82
C ALA A 622 -22.17 4.23 -30.50
N THR A 623 -21.73 4.16 -31.76
CA THR A 623 -21.15 5.31 -32.47
C THR A 623 -22.14 6.47 -32.57
N GLU A 624 -23.42 6.16 -32.75
CA GLU A 624 -24.49 7.15 -32.77
C GLU A 624 -24.58 7.91 -31.44
N LYS A 625 -24.38 7.24 -30.30
CA LYS A 625 -24.36 7.90 -28.99
C LYS A 625 -23.16 8.84 -28.86
N LEU A 626 -21.99 8.45 -29.36
CA LEU A 626 -20.80 9.32 -29.37
C LEU A 626 -21.05 10.60 -30.17
N ARG A 627 -21.69 10.47 -31.34
CA ARG A 627 -22.08 11.62 -32.19
C ARG A 627 -23.08 12.53 -31.47
N GLN A 628 -24.09 11.95 -30.81
CA GLN A 628 -25.08 12.72 -30.03
C GLN A 628 -24.48 13.53 -28.88
N VAL A 629 -23.42 13.02 -28.24
CA VAL A 629 -22.72 13.74 -27.16
C VAL A 629 -21.55 14.60 -27.65
N ASN A 630 -21.37 14.73 -28.98
CA ASN A 630 -20.30 15.47 -29.64
C ASN A 630 -18.87 15.00 -29.28
N GLY A 631 -18.67 13.69 -29.12
CA GLY A 631 -17.35 13.10 -28.91
C GLY A 631 -16.62 13.59 -27.65
N LEU A 632 -15.30 13.73 -27.75
CA LEU A 632 -14.41 14.18 -26.67
C LEU A 632 -14.29 15.71 -26.67
N ARG A 633 -14.25 16.33 -25.49
CA ARG A 633 -14.20 17.79 -25.36
C ARG A 633 -12.78 18.30 -25.17
N ALA A 634 -12.44 19.38 -25.87
CA ALA A 634 -11.18 20.10 -25.64
C ALA A 634 -11.22 20.79 -24.26
N GLY A 635 -10.09 20.84 -23.56
CA GLY A 635 -9.97 21.38 -22.20
C GLY A 635 -10.25 20.37 -21.09
N PHE A 636 -10.38 19.08 -21.44
CA PHE A 636 -10.51 17.94 -20.53
C PHE A 636 -9.36 16.93 -20.69
N GLU A 637 -8.27 17.33 -21.33
CA GLU A 637 -7.12 16.46 -21.58
C GLU A 637 -6.57 15.89 -20.26
N GLY A 638 -6.33 14.58 -20.24
CA GLY A 638 -6.01 13.79 -19.04
C GLY A 638 -7.22 13.27 -18.26
N SER A 639 -8.44 13.69 -18.59
CA SER A 639 -9.71 13.16 -18.03
C SER A 639 -10.82 13.09 -19.09
N GLN A 640 -10.45 13.07 -20.37
CA GLN A 640 -11.37 13.17 -21.50
C GLN A 640 -12.26 11.92 -21.63
N ASP A 641 -11.72 10.76 -21.26
CA ASP A 641 -12.38 9.46 -21.15
C ASP A 641 -13.40 9.44 -20.00
N PHE A 642 -13.04 9.98 -18.84
CA PHE A 642 -13.93 10.13 -17.71
C PHE A 642 -15.06 11.13 -17.99
N ASP A 643 -14.75 12.27 -18.61
CA ASP A 643 -15.77 13.23 -19.06
C ASP A 643 -16.75 12.59 -20.07
N LEU A 644 -16.23 11.84 -21.06
CA LEU A 644 -17.04 11.17 -22.05
C LEU A 644 -17.95 10.11 -21.42
N SER A 645 -17.38 9.24 -20.58
CA SER A 645 -18.14 8.18 -19.92
C SER A 645 -19.26 8.73 -19.03
N LEU A 646 -19.01 9.82 -18.28
CA LEU A 646 -20.05 10.53 -17.53
C LEU A 646 -21.17 11.02 -18.46
N ARG A 647 -20.85 11.81 -19.49
CA ARG A 647 -21.86 12.35 -20.43
C ARG A 647 -22.68 11.29 -21.13
N VAL A 648 -22.07 10.14 -21.44
CA VAL A 648 -22.78 9.00 -22.02
C VAL A 648 -23.68 8.34 -20.98
N ALA A 649 -23.15 8.03 -19.80
CA ALA A 649 -23.80 7.18 -18.81
C ALA A 649 -24.89 7.89 -17.98
N GLU A 650 -24.80 9.22 -17.80
CA GLU A 650 -25.74 10.04 -17.02
C GLU A 650 -27.22 9.81 -17.38
N ASN A 651 -27.53 9.44 -18.63
CA ASN A 651 -28.89 9.23 -19.13
C ASN A 651 -29.15 7.78 -19.56
N LEU A 652 -28.28 6.85 -19.20
CA LEU A 652 -28.46 5.43 -19.50
C LEU A 652 -29.05 4.70 -18.31
N ARG A 653 -30.05 3.86 -18.59
CA ARG A 653 -30.45 2.82 -17.64
C ARG A 653 -29.32 1.78 -17.55
N PRO A 654 -29.02 1.22 -16.37
CA PRO A 654 -27.92 0.28 -16.19
C PRO A 654 -27.95 -0.91 -17.16
N GLU A 655 -29.12 -1.37 -17.60
CA GLU A 655 -29.27 -2.50 -18.52
C GLU A 655 -28.76 -2.23 -19.93
N ARG A 656 -28.53 -0.94 -20.28
CA ARG A 656 -27.92 -0.51 -21.54
C ARG A 656 -26.40 -0.41 -21.45
N VAL A 657 -25.83 -0.73 -20.29
CA VAL A 657 -24.39 -0.78 -20.04
C VAL A 657 -24.00 -2.22 -19.72
N ALA A 658 -22.96 -2.74 -20.36
CA ALA A 658 -22.47 -4.08 -20.11
C ALA A 658 -21.00 -4.09 -19.69
N HIS A 659 -20.72 -4.81 -18.60
CA HIS A 659 -19.37 -5.20 -18.24
C HIS A 659 -19.03 -6.57 -18.85
N ILE A 660 -17.84 -6.68 -19.44
CA ILE A 660 -17.23 -7.96 -19.81
C ILE A 660 -16.15 -8.26 -18.76
N PRO A 661 -16.36 -9.23 -17.85
CA PRO A 661 -15.41 -9.58 -16.79
C PRO A 661 -14.24 -10.41 -17.35
N GLN A 662 -13.52 -9.84 -18.32
CA GLN A 662 -12.32 -10.37 -18.96
C GLN A 662 -11.37 -9.20 -19.19
N ILE A 663 -10.06 -9.47 -19.09
CA ILE A 663 -9.02 -8.48 -19.37
C ILE A 663 -8.93 -8.33 -20.89
N LEU A 664 -9.54 -7.27 -21.43
CA LEU A 664 -9.57 -6.98 -22.87
C LEU A 664 -8.77 -5.73 -23.26
N TYR A 665 -7.94 -5.23 -22.34
CA TYR A 665 -7.07 -4.08 -22.56
C TYR A 665 -5.78 -4.23 -21.76
N HIS A 666 -4.65 -3.93 -22.39
CA HIS A 666 -3.33 -3.95 -21.77
C HIS A 666 -2.71 -2.55 -21.83
N TRP A 667 -2.72 -1.85 -20.70
CA TRP A 667 -2.24 -0.47 -20.58
C TRP A 667 -0.72 -0.41 -20.39
N ARG A 668 0.00 0.22 -21.32
CA ARG A 668 1.45 0.32 -21.26
C ARG A 668 1.96 1.33 -20.23
N VAL A 669 2.85 0.87 -19.35
CA VAL A 669 3.52 1.72 -18.36
C VAL A 669 4.88 2.21 -18.88
N HIS A 670 5.02 3.52 -19.09
CA HIS A 670 6.30 4.16 -19.43
C HIS A 670 6.44 5.55 -18.77
N ALA A 671 7.66 6.09 -18.74
CA ALA A 671 8.00 7.33 -18.03
C ALA A 671 7.27 8.61 -18.51
N GLN A 672 6.68 8.57 -19.71
CA GLN A 672 5.86 9.66 -20.26
C GLN A 672 4.35 9.40 -20.11
N SER A 673 3.94 8.20 -19.66
CA SER A 673 2.54 7.88 -19.40
C SER A 673 1.99 8.79 -18.30
N ALA A 674 0.75 9.22 -18.43
CA ALA A 674 0.08 10.09 -17.46
C ALA A 674 0.05 9.49 -16.03
N SER A 675 0.24 8.18 -15.89
CA SER A 675 0.21 7.45 -14.62
C SER A 675 1.48 7.58 -13.75
N GLY A 676 2.62 8.00 -14.31
CA GLY A 676 3.92 7.97 -13.61
C GLY A 676 4.15 9.04 -12.55
N SER A 677 3.35 10.12 -12.53
CA SER A 677 3.39 11.16 -11.50
C SER A 677 2.19 12.09 -11.61
N LEU A 678 1.08 11.73 -10.96
CA LEU A 678 -0.09 12.62 -10.85
C LEU A 678 0.23 13.96 -10.14
N GLY A 679 1.31 14.00 -9.34
CA GLY A 679 1.86 15.24 -8.80
C GLY A 679 2.49 16.19 -9.83
N ALA A 680 2.66 15.78 -11.09
CA ALA A 680 3.34 16.56 -12.12
C ALA A 680 2.40 17.35 -13.06
N LYS A 681 1.06 17.20 -12.96
CA LYS A 681 0.13 17.77 -13.96
C LYS A 681 -1.17 18.33 -13.35
N PRO A 682 -1.13 19.54 -12.74
CA PRO A 682 -2.31 20.18 -12.11
C PRO A 682 -3.56 20.30 -13.01
N TYR A 683 -3.37 20.39 -14.33
CA TYR A 683 -4.48 20.51 -15.28
C TYR A 683 -5.39 19.27 -15.31
N VAL A 684 -4.87 18.07 -15.02
CA VAL A 684 -5.66 16.82 -15.01
C VAL A 684 -6.63 16.82 -13.84
N LEU A 685 -6.17 17.23 -12.66
CA LEU A 685 -7.01 17.35 -11.47
C LEU A 685 -8.16 18.34 -11.71
N GLU A 686 -7.84 19.48 -12.33
CA GLU A 686 -8.85 20.48 -12.68
C GLU A 686 -9.84 19.97 -13.74
N ALA A 687 -9.37 19.23 -14.75
CA ALA A 687 -10.24 18.59 -15.74
C ALA A 687 -11.19 17.56 -15.10
N THR A 688 -10.69 16.70 -14.21
CA THR A 688 -11.52 15.72 -13.46
C THR A 688 -12.56 16.43 -12.60
N ARG A 689 -12.14 17.47 -11.85
CA ARG A 689 -13.03 18.27 -11.00
C ARG A 689 -14.14 18.92 -11.82
N ARG A 690 -13.79 19.58 -12.93
CA ARG A 690 -14.76 20.21 -13.85
C ARG A 690 -15.71 19.20 -14.47
N ALA A 691 -15.24 18.01 -14.83
CA ALA A 691 -16.08 16.98 -15.44
C ALA A 691 -17.20 16.55 -14.47
N LEU A 692 -16.87 16.40 -13.19
CA LEU A 692 -17.83 16.09 -12.13
C LEU A 692 -18.77 17.26 -11.80
N ASP A 693 -18.27 18.49 -11.71
CA ASP A 693 -19.12 19.67 -11.52
C ASP A 693 -20.15 19.82 -12.64
N GLU A 694 -19.68 19.73 -13.89
CA GLU A 694 -20.56 19.83 -15.05
C GLU A 694 -21.52 18.62 -15.14
N SER A 695 -21.10 17.43 -14.69
CA SER A 695 -21.96 16.25 -14.55
C SER A 695 -23.07 16.48 -13.51
N ALA A 696 -22.72 17.00 -12.33
CA ALA A 696 -23.69 17.36 -11.31
C ALA A 696 -24.73 18.35 -11.85
N CYS A 697 -24.28 19.38 -12.57
CA CYS A 697 -25.15 20.35 -13.23
C CYS A 697 -26.10 19.70 -14.24
N ARG A 698 -25.60 18.85 -15.16
CA ARG A 698 -26.43 18.14 -16.15
C ARG A 698 -27.46 17.20 -15.53
N ARG A 699 -27.10 16.58 -14.40
CA ARG A 699 -27.98 15.69 -13.61
C ARG A 699 -28.95 16.46 -12.70
N GLY A 700 -28.87 17.79 -12.65
CA GLY A 700 -29.68 18.63 -11.75
C GLY A 700 -29.35 18.46 -10.27
N LEU A 701 -28.15 17.96 -9.95
CA LEU A 701 -27.67 17.80 -8.58
C LEU A 701 -27.11 19.13 -8.07
N ARG A 702 -27.56 19.54 -6.87
CA ARG A 702 -26.94 20.64 -6.12
C ARG A 702 -25.70 20.11 -5.41
N ALA A 703 -24.60 19.98 -6.14
CA ALA A 703 -23.34 19.45 -5.62
C ALA A 703 -22.14 20.01 -6.38
N THR A 704 -20.98 20.02 -5.72
CA THR A 704 -19.69 20.37 -6.32
C THR A 704 -18.67 19.27 -6.07
N ALA A 705 -17.71 19.12 -6.97
CA ALA A 705 -16.64 18.14 -6.85
C ALA A 705 -15.63 18.59 -5.79
N ALA A 706 -15.38 17.73 -4.80
CA ALA A 706 -14.39 17.95 -3.76
C ALA A 706 -13.40 16.76 -3.68
N PRO A 707 -12.13 17.02 -3.36
CA PRO A 707 -11.10 15.98 -3.27
C PRO A 707 -11.29 15.12 -2.01
N THR A 708 -10.97 13.83 -2.07
CA THR A 708 -11.14 12.90 -0.94
C THR A 708 -9.85 12.46 -0.24
N ALA A 709 -8.70 12.45 -0.93
CA ALA A 709 -7.37 12.12 -0.35
C ALA A 709 -6.20 12.55 -1.28
N ARG A 710 -4.98 12.01 -1.03
CA ARG A 710 -3.85 12.05 -1.99
C ARG A 710 -4.28 11.28 -3.27
N ASN A 711 -4.06 11.87 -4.46
CA ASN A 711 -4.40 11.40 -5.84
C ASN A 711 -5.56 12.18 -6.51
N ASN A 712 -5.95 11.78 -7.73
CA ASN A 712 -6.98 12.39 -8.58
C ASN A 712 -8.42 11.95 -8.28
N PHE A 713 -8.71 11.56 -7.04
CA PHE A 713 -10.05 11.14 -6.64
C PHE A 713 -10.89 12.33 -6.17
N PHE A 714 -12.00 12.56 -6.86
CA PHE A 714 -12.98 13.57 -6.53
C PHE A 714 -14.33 12.90 -6.29
N VAL A 715 -15.08 13.42 -5.31
CA VAL A 715 -16.44 12.99 -5.02
C VAL A 715 -17.35 14.20 -4.97
N LEU A 716 -18.63 14.01 -5.30
CA LEU A 716 -19.62 15.07 -5.17
C LEU A 716 -19.87 15.39 -3.69
N HIS A 717 -19.81 16.68 -3.38
CA HIS A 717 -20.19 17.29 -2.11
C HIS A 717 -21.50 18.03 -2.33
N HIS A 718 -22.56 17.56 -1.68
CA HIS A 718 -23.90 18.06 -1.89
C HIS A 718 -24.19 19.29 -1.02
N GLU A 719 -24.89 20.26 -1.59
CA GLU A 719 -25.43 21.38 -0.83
C GLU A 719 -26.48 20.88 0.16
N VAL A 720 -26.41 21.38 1.40
CA VAL A 720 -27.32 21.02 2.48
C VAL A 720 -28.34 22.13 2.64
N ASP A 721 -29.63 21.80 2.46
CA ASP A 721 -30.72 22.73 2.75
C ASP A 721 -30.89 22.88 4.26
N SER A 722 -30.84 24.12 4.77
CA SER A 722 -31.01 24.41 6.20
C SER A 722 -32.41 24.04 6.72
N LEU A 723 -33.39 23.93 5.83
CA LEU A 723 -34.75 23.46 6.14
C LEU A 723 -34.88 21.93 6.15
N LEU A 724 -33.81 21.19 5.85
CA LEU A 724 -33.80 19.74 5.93
C LEU A 724 -34.16 19.28 7.35
N ARG A 725 -35.28 18.56 7.50
CA ARG A 725 -35.67 17.95 8.78
C ARG A 725 -34.99 16.60 8.95
N CYS A 726 -34.01 16.53 9.83
CA CYS A 726 -33.26 15.33 10.15
C CYS A 726 -33.57 14.84 11.56
N SER A 727 -33.89 13.55 11.71
CA SER A 727 -33.97 12.89 13.01
C SER A 727 -32.74 12.01 13.19
N VAL A 728 -31.84 12.40 14.09
CA VAL A 728 -30.77 11.52 14.51
C VAL A 728 -31.32 10.54 15.53
N VAL A 729 -31.19 9.25 15.25
CA VAL A 729 -31.49 8.17 16.19
C VAL A 729 -30.17 7.73 16.81
N LEU A 730 -29.92 8.16 18.04
CA LEU A 730 -28.71 7.85 18.79
C LEU A 730 -28.96 6.61 19.64
N LEU A 731 -28.34 5.48 19.28
CA LEU A 731 -28.61 4.16 19.87
C LEU A 731 -27.55 3.76 20.90
N ALA A 732 -27.97 3.50 22.14
CA ALA A 732 -27.09 3.01 23.19
C ALA A 732 -27.45 1.57 23.58
N ALA A 733 -26.46 0.68 23.51
CA ALA A 733 -26.61 -0.74 23.81
C ALA A 733 -26.33 -1.09 25.29
N ASP A 734 -25.52 -0.28 25.95
CA ASP A 734 -24.98 -0.55 27.30
C ASP A 734 -24.90 0.74 28.12
N ALA A 735 -24.37 0.64 29.34
CA ALA A 735 -24.27 1.75 30.28
C ALA A 735 -23.20 2.80 29.93
N THR A 736 -22.48 2.65 28.81
CA THR A 736 -21.39 3.56 28.40
C THR A 736 -21.96 4.94 28.07
N PRO A 737 -21.44 6.02 28.68
CA PRO A 737 -21.85 7.38 28.37
C PRO A 737 -21.56 7.75 26.91
N VAL A 738 -22.43 8.57 26.31
CA VAL A 738 -22.18 9.16 25.00
C VAL A 738 -20.93 10.05 25.06
N PRO A 739 -19.94 9.87 24.15
CA PRO A 739 -18.74 10.69 24.11
C PRO A 739 -19.03 12.16 23.81
N ALA A 740 -18.31 13.07 24.47
CA ALA A 740 -18.42 14.51 24.23
C ALA A 740 -18.21 14.90 22.75
N PRO A 741 -17.22 14.35 22.00
CA PRO A 741 -17.05 14.68 20.58
C PRO A 741 -18.26 14.35 19.71
N LEU A 742 -19.04 13.32 20.06
CA LEU A 742 -20.26 12.98 19.32
C LEU A 742 -21.36 14.01 19.59
N TRP A 743 -21.51 14.47 20.83
CA TRP A 743 -22.43 15.57 21.14
C TRP A 743 -22.05 16.88 20.43
N ASP A 744 -20.76 17.19 20.35
CA ASP A 744 -20.26 18.38 19.66
C ASP A 744 -20.53 18.32 18.15
N ASP A 745 -20.37 17.15 17.52
CA ASP A 745 -20.70 16.96 16.11
C ASP A 745 -22.22 17.03 15.84
N LEU A 746 -23.05 16.52 16.76
CA LEU A 746 -24.51 16.69 16.66
C LEU A 746 -24.94 18.15 16.83
N LEU A 747 -24.27 18.91 17.70
CA LEU A 747 -24.50 20.35 17.82
C LEU A 747 -24.04 21.11 16.55
N ARG A 748 -22.93 20.70 15.93
CA ARG A 748 -22.50 21.24 14.63
C ARG A 748 -23.58 20.96 13.58
N LEU A 749 -24.06 19.72 13.50
CA LEU A 749 -25.11 19.31 12.57
C LEU A 749 -26.42 20.09 12.79
N SER A 750 -26.80 20.38 14.04
CA SER A 750 -28.01 21.16 14.35
C SER A 750 -27.95 22.62 13.86
N ARG A 751 -26.77 23.11 13.47
CA ARG A 751 -26.59 24.43 12.84
C ARG A 751 -26.74 24.38 11.32
N LEU A 752 -26.64 23.18 10.73
CA LEU A 752 -26.70 22.95 9.29
C LEU A 752 -28.09 22.50 8.83
N VAL A 753 -28.84 21.81 9.69
CA VAL A 753 -30.16 21.24 9.38
C VAL A 753 -31.13 21.42 10.55
N CYS A 754 -32.44 21.31 10.28
CA CYS A 754 -33.47 21.24 11.31
C CYS A 754 -33.39 19.87 12.03
N LEU A 755 -32.59 19.81 13.10
CA LEU A 755 -32.27 18.57 13.80
C LEU A 755 -33.21 18.30 14.99
N GLU A 756 -33.69 17.07 15.10
CA GLU A 756 -34.08 16.46 16.38
C GLU A 756 -33.19 15.25 16.68
N VAL A 757 -32.95 14.99 17.96
CA VAL A 757 -32.16 13.84 18.40
C VAL A 757 -33.02 12.94 19.30
N LEU A 758 -33.12 11.67 18.92
CA LEU A 758 -33.83 10.63 19.63
C LEU A 758 -32.82 9.72 20.31
N CYS A 759 -32.63 9.92 21.60
CA CYS A 759 -31.79 9.05 22.41
C CYS A 759 -32.57 7.75 22.65
N GLN A 760 -32.22 6.68 21.93
CA GLN A 760 -32.91 5.40 21.96
C GLN A 760 -32.06 4.36 22.70
N PRO A 761 -32.38 4.06 23.98
CA PRO A 761 -31.72 2.99 24.70
C PRO A 761 -32.27 1.62 24.28
N LEU A 762 -31.41 0.59 24.31
CA LEU A 762 -31.83 -0.81 24.12
C LEU A 762 -32.46 -1.39 25.40
N ASN A 763 -32.01 -0.93 26.57
CA ASN A 763 -32.42 -1.40 27.89
C ASN A 763 -32.32 -0.29 28.95
N THR A 764 -32.68 -0.59 30.19
CA THR A 764 -32.67 0.39 31.29
C THR A 764 -31.26 0.94 31.58
N ALA A 765 -30.23 0.09 31.53
CA ALA A 765 -28.85 0.51 31.79
C ALA A 765 -28.36 1.55 30.77
N ALA A 766 -28.71 1.36 29.49
CA ALA A 766 -28.46 2.33 28.42
C ALA A 766 -29.28 3.61 28.58
N ALA A 767 -30.51 3.51 29.08
CA ALA A 767 -31.32 4.70 29.39
C ALA A 767 -30.67 5.57 30.47
N ASP A 768 -30.05 4.94 31.48
CA ASP A 768 -29.30 5.65 32.52
C ASP A 768 -28.00 6.27 32.00
N ALA A 769 -27.37 5.68 30.96
CA ALA A 769 -26.20 6.28 30.31
C ALA A 769 -26.52 7.64 29.69
N PHE A 770 -27.67 7.77 29.00
CA PHE A 770 -28.14 9.06 28.48
C PHE A 770 -28.46 10.08 29.58
N LYS A 771 -28.93 9.63 30.75
CA LYS A 771 -29.16 10.52 31.89
C LYS A 771 -27.85 11.03 32.50
N ARG A 772 -26.80 10.22 32.50
CA ARG A 772 -25.47 10.59 33.02
C ARG A 772 -24.67 11.51 32.08
N SER A 773 -24.88 11.37 30.77
CA SER A 773 -24.29 12.24 29.74
C SER A 773 -25.41 12.94 28.96
N PRO A 774 -26.11 13.91 29.58
CA PRO A 774 -27.20 14.60 28.92
C PRO A 774 -26.67 15.46 27.76
N PRO A 775 -27.48 15.68 26.73
CA PRO A 775 -27.14 16.58 25.62
C PRO A 775 -26.92 18.01 26.13
N GLN A 776 -26.17 18.80 25.36
CA GLN A 776 -26.06 20.24 25.60
C GLN A 776 -27.45 20.89 25.49
N SER A 777 -27.74 21.90 26.32
CA SER A 777 -29.09 22.46 26.51
C SER A 777 -29.72 23.07 25.24
N CYS A 778 -28.92 23.40 24.23
CA CYS A 778 -29.36 23.93 22.94
C CYS A 778 -29.77 22.86 21.92
N LEU A 779 -29.50 21.58 22.20
CA LEU A 779 -29.86 20.47 21.30
C LEU A 779 -31.29 20.00 21.58
N ASN A 780 -32.12 19.88 20.54
CA ASN A 780 -33.47 19.29 20.66
C ASN A 780 -33.38 17.76 20.78
N ALA A 781 -32.97 17.28 21.95
CA ALA A 781 -32.85 15.86 22.25
C ALA A 781 -33.95 15.37 23.20
N ARG A 782 -34.52 14.18 22.92
CA ARG A 782 -35.43 13.49 23.84
C ARG A 782 -35.06 12.02 24.02
N LEU A 783 -35.20 11.54 25.26
CA LEU A 783 -35.01 10.14 25.63
C LEU A 783 -36.28 9.34 25.33
N LEU A 784 -36.16 8.27 24.54
CA LEU A 784 -37.23 7.33 24.26
C LEU A 784 -37.21 6.15 25.24
N PRO A 785 -38.35 5.48 25.47
CA PRO A 785 -38.38 4.25 26.25
C PRO A 785 -37.68 3.08 25.52
N PRO A 786 -37.08 2.12 26.24
CA PRO A 786 -36.56 0.89 25.63
C PRO A 786 -37.63 0.10 24.85
N PRO A 787 -37.28 -0.56 23.73
CA PRO A 787 -38.21 -1.33 22.91
C PRO A 787 -38.54 -2.69 23.56
N GLY A 788 -39.47 -2.71 24.50
CA GLY A 788 -39.99 -3.95 25.11
C GLY A 788 -39.66 -4.11 26.59
N ARG A 789 -39.99 -5.30 27.14
CA ARG A 789 -39.85 -5.62 28.58
C ARG A 789 -38.59 -6.44 28.91
N SER A 790 -37.87 -6.97 27.93
CA SER A 790 -36.66 -7.78 28.15
C SER A 790 -35.44 -6.90 28.42
N GLU A 791 -34.62 -7.26 29.40
CA GLU A 791 -33.39 -6.52 29.72
C GLU A 791 -32.29 -6.66 28.65
N ASP A 792 -32.36 -7.68 27.79
CA ASP A 792 -31.33 -7.97 26.78
C ASP A 792 -31.33 -7.02 25.57
N GLY A 793 -32.44 -6.31 25.30
CA GLY A 793 -32.56 -5.24 24.29
C GLY A 793 -32.21 -5.61 22.83
N ASN A 794 -33.14 -5.46 21.87
CA ASN A 794 -32.87 -5.72 20.46
C ASN A 794 -32.57 -4.42 19.68
N TRP A 795 -31.38 -4.33 19.06
CA TRP A 795 -30.92 -3.16 18.28
C TRP A 795 -31.90 -2.78 17.16
N HIS A 796 -32.30 -3.75 16.34
CA HIS A 796 -33.20 -3.53 15.21
C HIS A 796 -34.62 -3.12 15.65
N ALA A 797 -35.11 -3.69 16.75
CA ALA A 797 -36.37 -3.27 17.36
C ALA A 797 -36.32 -1.83 17.88
N ALA A 798 -35.17 -1.43 18.46
CA ALA A 798 -34.93 -0.07 18.93
C ALA A 798 -34.94 0.93 17.77
N CYS A 799 -34.24 0.62 16.68
CA CYS A 799 -34.26 1.40 15.44
C CYS A 799 -35.69 1.58 14.91
N ASN A 800 -36.47 0.49 14.84
CA ASN A 800 -37.85 0.54 14.37
C ASN A 800 -38.76 1.38 15.26
N ALA A 801 -38.60 1.31 16.58
CA ALA A 801 -39.37 2.12 17.53
C ALA A 801 -39.02 3.61 17.39
N ALA A 802 -37.73 3.95 17.33
CA ALA A 802 -37.28 5.32 17.16
C ALA A 802 -37.71 5.91 15.80
N ALA A 803 -37.64 5.12 14.72
CA ALA A 803 -38.09 5.54 13.39
C ALA A 803 -39.57 5.96 13.37
N ARG A 804 -40.43 5.24 14.11
CA ARG A 804 -41.86 5.60 14.26
C ARG A 804 -42.04 6.88 15.07
N ALA A 805 -41.25 7.07 16.11
CA ALA A 805 -41.29 8.24 16.99
C ALA A 805 -40.66 9.50 16.37
N ALA A 806 -39.85 9.34 15.31
CA ALA A 806 -39.25 10.43 14.55
C ALA A 806 -40.26 11.25 13.76
N SER A 807 -39.94 12.52 13.57
CA SER A 807 -40.70 13.53 12.80
C SER A 807 -39.93 14.08 11.60
N GLY A 808 -38.62 13.85 11.54
CA GLY A 808 -37.74 14.22 10.43
C GLY A 808 -38.07 13.45 9.14
N GLN A 809 -37.72 14.07 8.02
CA GLN A 809 -37.87 13.46 6.70
C GLN A 809 -36.83 12.34 6.48
N VAL A 810 -35.63 12.53 7.03
CA VAL A 810 -34.54 11.56 7.00
C VAL A 810 -34.22 11.10 8.42
N LEU A 811 -33.95 9.81 8.56
CA LEU A 811 -33.44 9.19 9.79
C LEU A 811 -31.93 9.03 9.62
N LEU A 812 -31.14 9.48 10.59
CA LEU A 812 -29.71 9.20 10.69
C LEU A 812 -29.46 8.34 11.93
N PHE A 813 -29.26 7.05 11.72
CA PHE A 813 -28.92 6.10 12.79
C PHE A 813 -27.44 6.19 13.13
N LEU A 814 -27.14 6.44 14.40
CA LEU A 814 -25.78 6.49 14.93
C LEU A 814 -25.67 5.63 16.20
N ASP A 815 -24.64 4.79 16.27
CA ASP A 815 -24.27 4.16 17.55
C ASP A 815 -23.70 5.21 18.51
N ALA A 816 -24.24 5.23 19.74
CA ALA A 816 -23.91 6.19 20.78
C ALA A 816 -22.45 6.17 21.23
N ARG A 817 -21.67 5.15 20.82
CA ARG A 817 -20.25 5.00 21.16
C ARG A 817 -19.31 5.48 20.05
N LEU A 818 -19.83 5.92 18.91
CA LEU A 818 -19.00 6.39 17.80
C LEU A 818 -18.24 7.67 18.17
N PHE A 819 -17.02 7.79 17.64
CA PHE A 819 -16.22 8.99 17.72
C PHE A 819 -16.06 9.58 16.31
N PRO A 820 -16.62 10.76 16.01
CA PRO A 820 -16.46 11.36 14.69
C PRO A 820 -15.00 11.68 14.40
N LEU A 821 -14.52 11.35 13.19
CA LEU A 821 -13.18 11.73 12.75
C LEU A 821 -13.11 13.24 12.42
N PRO A 822 -11.94 13.87 12.50
CA PRO A 822 -11.74 15.23 12.00
C PRO A 822 -12.21 15.35 10.54
N GLY A 823 -13.09 16.31 10.27
CA GLY A 823 -13.64 16.55 8.94
C GLY A 823 -14.79 15.63 8.53
N SER A 824 -15.29 14.76 9.43
CA SER A 824 -16.51 13.96 9.19
C SER A 824 -17.74 14.86 8.97
N GLN A 825 -18.56 14.51 7.98
CA GLN A 825 -19.73 15.29 7.53
C GLN A 825 -20.98 14.40 7.41
N PRO A 826 -21.62 14.01 8.53
CA PRO A 826 -22.90 13.28 8.54
C PRO A 826 -24.01 13.90 7.70
N GLU A 827 -24.02 15.23 7.54
CA GLU A 827 -24.98 15.96 6.72
C GLU A 827 -24.99 15.48 5.26
N GLN A 828 -23.85 15.01 4.73
CA GLN A 828 -23.75 14.48 3.38
C GLN A 828 -24.52 13.16 3.22
N LEU A 829 -24.50 12.29 4.25
CA LEU A 829 -25.30 11.05 4.24
C LEU A 829 -26.79 11.39 4.23
N ALA A 830 -27.19 12.38 5.03
CA ALA A 830 -28.58 12.81 5.14
C ALA A 830 -29.13 13.38 3.82
N VAL A 831 -28.36 14.21 3.12
CA VAL A 831 -28.77 14.77 1.82
C VAL A 831 -28.82 13.70 0.74
N LEU A 832 -27.80 12.83 0.66
CA LEU A 832 -27.78 11.73 -0.32
C LEU A 832 -28.98 10.79 -0.15
N ALA A 833 -29.40 10.51 1.09
CA ALA A 833 -30.55 9.65 1.37
C ALA A 833 -31.89 10.19 0.83
N LEU A 834 -31.97 11.49 0.50
CA LEU A 834 -33.15 12.11 -0.08
C LEU A 834 -33.19 12.04 -1.61
N LEU A 835 -32.07 11.69 -2.25
CA LEU A 835 -32.02 11.60 -3.70
C LEU A 835 -32.93 10.48 -4.21
N GLU A 836 -33.47 10.70 -5.40
CA GLU A 836 -34.28 9.71 -6.08
C GLU A 836 -33.45 8.43 -6.33
N ASN A 837 -34.08 7.26 -6.16
CA ASN A 837 -33.46 5.94 -6.27
C ASN A 837 -32.40 5.60 -5.21
N VAL A 838 -32.19 6.44 -4.18
CA VAL A 838 -31.33 6.09 -3.03
C VAL A 838 -32.18 5.52 -1.90
N GLY A 839 -31.84 4.29 -1.49
CA GLY A 839 -32.53 3.58 -0.41
C GLY A 839 -31.93 3.93 0.95
N ALA A 840 -30.63 3.70 1.12
CA ALA A 840 -29.90 3.98 2.36
C ALA A 840 -28.47 4.45 2.05
N VAL A 841 -27.88 5.25 2.94
CA VAL A 841 -26.52 5.79 2.78
C VAL A 841 -25.71 5.56 4.02
N GLY A 842 -24.60 4.85 3.87
CA GLY A 842 -23.69 4.47 4.92
C GLY A 842 -22.44 5.32 4.99
N GLY A 843 -21.90 5.50 6.19
CA GLY A 843 -20.56 6.04 6.40
C GLY A 843 -19.46 4.98 6.41
N THR A 844 -18.22 5.44 6.58
CA THR A 844 -17.05 4.59 6.78
C THR A 844 -16.72 4.50 8.27
N LEU A 845 -16.57 3.27 8.77
CA LEU A 845 -16.28 3.00 10.17
C LEU A 845 -14.87 2.45 10.34
N TRP A 846 -14.16 2.96 11.33
CA TRP A 846 -12.74 2.70 11.59
C TRP A 846 -12.52 2.08 12.97
N LEU A 847 -11.61 1.11 13.06
CA LEU A 847 -11.13 0.55 14.32
C LEU A 847 -9.63 0.85 14.45
N GLY A 848 -9.28 1.86 15.26
CA GLY A 848 -7.94 2.46 15.18
C GLY A 848 -7.70 2.99 13.76
N ASN A 849 -6.55 2.67 13.16
CA ASN A 849 -6.23 3.05 11.78
C ASN A 849 -6.74 2.05 10.71
N ARG A 850 -7.48 1.00 11.14
CA ARG A 850 -7.94 -0.07 10.25
C ARG A 850 -9.39 0.11 9.89
N LEU A 851 -9.73 -0.16 8.63
CA LEU A 851 -11.10 -0.15 8.14
C LEU A 851 -11.90 -1.24 8.86
N TRP A 852 -12.97 -0.87 9.57
CA TRP A 852 -13.87 -1.85 10.18
C TRP A 852 -14.94 -2.28 9.19
N HIS A 853 -15.65 -1.30 8.62
CA HIS A 853 -16.73 -1.56 7.67
C HIS A 853 -17.11 -0.29 6.90
N THR A 854 -17.28 -0.40 5.58
CA THR A 854 -17.83 0.63 4.69
C THR A 854 -18.79 -0.04 3.71
N GLY A 855 -19.90 -0.53 4.25
CA GLY A 855 -20.98 -1.22 3.54
C GLY A 855 -20.67 -2.66 3.11
N LEU A 856 -21.73 -3.43 2.93
CA LEU A 856 -21.68 -4.86 2.64
C LEU A 856 -21.61 -5.12 1.12
N MET A 857 -20.88 -6.15 0.73
CA MET A 857 -20.71 -6.63 -0.64
C MET A 857 -21.16 -8.09 -0.76
N PRO A 858 -21.62 -8.55 -1.93
CA PRO A 858 -22.10 -9.93 -2.11
C PRO A 858 -20.96 -10.97 -2.06
N ASP A 859 -21.24 -12.27 -1.97
CA ASP A 859 -20.23 -13.34 -2.12
C ASP A 859 -20.80 -14.49 -2.98
N VAL A 860 -19.92 -15.33 -3.54
CA VAL A 860 -20.31 -16.56 -4.27
C VAL A 860 -21.15 -17.52 -3.43
N THR A 861 -21.01 -17.50 -2.10
CA THR A 861 -21.84 -18.34 -1.22
C THR A 861 -23.27 -17.82 -1.08
N GLY A 862 -23.52 -16.56 -1.47
CA GLY A 862 -24.79 -15.87 -1.28
C GLY A 862 -24.89 -15.14 0.06
N LEU A 863 -23.78 -14.96 0.78
CA LEU A 863 -23.70 -14.16 2.00
C LEU A 863 -23.07 -12.80 1.74
N PRO A 864 -23.46 -11.74 2.46
CA PRO A 864 -22.79 -10.46 2.40
C PRO A 864 -21.57 -10.41 3.34
N PHE A 865 -20.57 -9.60 2.97
CA PHE A 865 -19.36 -9.37 3.78
C PHE A 865 -18.89 -7.91 3.71
N ALA A 866 -18.03 -7.49 4.65
CA ALA A 866 -17.44 -6.15 4.66
C ALA A 866 -16.17 -6.10 3.78
N LEU A 867 -16.20 -5.27 2.73
CA LEU A 867 -15.09 -5.14 1.78
C LEU A 867 -13.84 -4.49 2.42
N HIS A 868 -12.64 -5.06 2.18
CA HIS A 868 -11.32 -4.62 2.67
C HIS A 868 -11.24 -4.34 4.16
N ARG A 869 -11.97 -5.12 4.96
CA ARG A 869 -11.88 -5.01 6.41
C ARG A 869 -10.45 -5.28 6.88
N GLY A 870 -9.99 -4.50 7.85
CA GLY A 870 -8.63 -4.56 8.37
C GLY A 870 -7.62 -3.73 7.59
N ALA A 871 -7.97 -3.21 6.40
CA ALA A 871 -7.09 -2.40 5.58
C ALA A 871 -6.68 -1.11 6.30
N ASP A 872 -5.41 -0.75 6.18
CA ASP A 872 -4.90 0.50 6.74
C ASP A 872 -5.40 1.70 5.95
N LYS A 873 -5.76 2.78 6.65
CA LYS A 873 -6.23 4.03 6.05
C LYS A 873 -5.25 4.61 5.02
N GLU A 874 -3.95 4.49 5.25
CA GLU A 874 -2.91 5.02 4.35
C GLU A 874 -2.82 4.26 3.03
N LEU A 875 -3.30 3.01 3.00
CA LEU A 875 -3.31 2.15 1.81
C LEU A 875 -4.57 2.31 0.97
N LEU A 876 -5.59 3.06 1.41
CA LEU A 876 -6.84 3.19 0.66
C LEU A 876 -6.67 3.75 -0.75
N SER A 877 -5.68 4.62 -0.99
CA SER A 877 -5.43 5.18 -2.32
C SER A 877 -4.79 4.18 -3.29
N SER A 878 -4.19 3.09 -2.79
CA SER A 878 -3.58 2.02 -3.59
C SER A 878 -4.47 0.78 -3.68
N ILE A 879 -5.23 0.47 -2.63
CA ILE A 879 -6.15 -0.68 -2.59
C ILE A 879 -7.39 -0.39 -3.44
N CYS A 880 -7.83 -1.39 -4.21
CA CYS A 880 -8.99 -1.28 -5.10
C CYS A 880 -9.01 -0.01 -5.94
N TRP A 881 -7.84 0.52 -6.33
CA TRP A 881 -7.71 1.74 -7.12
C TRP A 881 -8.47 2.93 -6.52
N GLY A 882 -8.47 3.07 -5.19
CA GLY A 882 -9.10 4.20 -4.52
C GLY A 882 -10.63 4.18 -4.52
N GLN A 883 -11.29 3.10 -4.95
CA GLN A 883 -12.77 3.03 -5.00
C GLN A 883 -13.42 3.23 -3.62
N LEU A 884 -12.72 2.92 -2.52
CA LEU A 884 -13.21 3.16 -1.15
C LEU A 884 -13.17 4.63 -0.73
N LEU A 885 -12.48 5.47 -1.51
CA LEU A 885 -12.45 6.93 -1.36
C LEU A 885 -13.58 7.62 -2.14
N LEU A 886 -14.43 6.86 -2.84
CA LEU A 886 -15.48 7.37 -3.70
C LEU A 886 -16.86 6.92 -3.20
N THR A 887 -17.90 7.67 -3.59
CA THR A 887 -19.28 7.22 -3.36
C THR A 887 -19.57 6.04 -4.28
N ARG A 888 -20.07 4.95 -3.71
CA ARG A 888 -20.33 3.70 -4.47
C ARG A 888 -21.55 2.99 -3.94
N ARG A 889 -22.13 2.11 -4.76
CA ARG A 889 -23.18 1.19 -4.34
C ARG A 889 -22.63 0.12 -3.39
N ALA A 890 -23.51 -0.32 -2.52
CA ALA A 890 -23.32 -1.44 -1.61
C ALA A 890 -24.59 -2.30 -1.60
N LEU A 891 -24.46 -3.55 -1.15
CA LEU A 891 -25.60 -4.40 -0.87
C LEU A 891 -26.40 -3.85 0.30
N ALA A 892 -25.71 -3.34 1.33
CA ALA A 892 -26.29 -2.62 2.44
C ALA A 892 -25.30 -1.63 3.05
N ALA A 893 -25.82 -0.52 3.58
CA ALA A 893 -25.06 0.46 4.34
C ALA A 893 -24.71 -0.06 5.76
N PRO A 894 -23.64 0.43 6.41
CA PRO A 894 -23.35 0.12 7.82
C PRO A 894 -24.44 0.63 8.76
N GLU A 895 -25.16 -0.28 9.42
CA GLU A 895 -26.29 0.06 10.29
C GLU A 895 -25.93 0.94 11.51
N GLN A 896 -24.64 1.03 11.85
CA GLN A 896 -24.14 1.87 12.96
C GLN A 896 -24.01 3.34 12.57
N ALA A 897 -23.95 3.65 11.27
CA ALA A 897 -23.88 5.01 10.74
C ALA A 897 -24.58 5.07 9.38
N MET A 898 -25.91 5.09 9.41
CA MET A 898 -26.76 4.99 8.22
C MET A 898 -27.82 6.10 8.18
N ALA A 899 -27.91 6.80 7.05
CA ALA A 899 -29.03 7.66 6.72
C ALA A 899 -30.03 6.93 5.81
N VAL A 900 -31.33 7.14 6.05
CA VAL A 900 -32.42 6.57 5.25
C VAL A 900 -33.63 7.51 5.30
N ARG A 901 -34.35 7.63 4.19
CA ARG A 901 -35.64 8.32 4.17
C ARG A 901 -36.63 7.66 5.12
N ARG A 902 -37.27 8.45 5.98
CA ARG A 902 -38.17 7.93 7.03
C ARG A 902 -39.36 7.18 6.44
N ASP A 903 -39.99 7.75 5.42
CA ASP A 903 -41.12 7.15 4.72
C ASP A 903 -40.73 5.82 4.07
N VAL A 904 -39.62 5.81 3.32
CA VAL A 904 -39.07 4.61 2.67
C VAL A 904 -38.75 3.51 3.70
N PHE A 905 -38.11 3.86 4.82
CA PHE A 905 -37.79 2.91 5.89
C PHE A 905 -39.06 2.27 6.47
N LEU A 906 -40.09 3.08 6.77
CA LEU A 906 -41.33 2.60 7.38
C LEU A 906 -42.20 1.81 6.39
N GLU A 907 -42.33 2.27 5.15
CA GLU A 907 -43.11 1.62 4.09
C GLU A 907 -42.60 0.20 3.81
N HIS A 908 -41.28 0.01 3.84
CA HIS A 908 -40.68 -1.30 3.63
C HIS A 908 -40.67 -2.17 4.90
N GLY A 909 -41.21 -1.72 6.02
CA GLY A 909 -41.34 -2.49 7.26
C GLY A 909 -40.15 -2.38 8.23
N GLY A 910 -39.22 -1.45 7.99
CA GLY A 910 -38.02 -1.27 8.81
C GLY A 910 -37.12 -2.50 8.83
N TYR A 911 -36.36 -2.70 9.91
CA TYR A 911 -35.56 -3.91 10.08
C TYR A 911 -36.42 -5.13 10.44
N ASP A 912 -36.20 -6.25 9.77
CA ASP A 912 -36.81 -7.54 10.13
C ASP A 912 -36.03 -8.19 11.27
N ILE A 913 -36.59 -8.16 12.47
CA ILE A 913 -35.95 -8.64 13.69
C ILE A 913 -35.66 -10.16 13.60
N ALA A 914 -36.44 -10.91 12.82
CA ALA A 914 -36.24 -12.36 12.64
C ALA A 914 -34.96 -12.70 11.87
N MET A 915 -34.37 -11.74 11.15
CA MET A 915 -33.10 -11.91 10.45
C MET A 915 -31.87 -11.79 11.37
N GLY A 916 -32.07 -11.35 12.62
CA GLY A 916 -30.99 -11.15 13.60
C GLY A 916 -29.88 -10.26 13.03
N PRO A 917 -28.61 -10.70 13.04
CA PRO A 917 -27.49 -9.87 12.55
C PRO A 917 -27.54 -9.57 11.04
N TRP A 918 -28.36 -10.27 10.26
CA TRP A 918 -28.52 -10.02 8.82
C TRP A 918 -29.60 -8.98 8.50
N ALA A 919 -30.28 -8.41 9.51
CA ALA A 919 -31.39 -7.48 9.28
C ALA A 919 -30.98 -6.23 8.47
N GLY A 920 -29.74 -5.75 8.62
CA GLY A 920 -29.21 -4.66 7.79
C GLY A 920 -29.08 -5.04 6.32
N ALA A 921 -28.54 -6.24 6.03
CA ALA A 921 -28.46 -6.77 4.67
C ALA A 921 -29.85 -7.02 4.06
N ASP A 922 -30.76 -7.58 4.84
CA ASP A 922 -32.15 -7.82 4.43
C ASP A 922 -32.88 -6.52 4.08
N LEU A 923 -32.73 -5.47 4.89
CA LEU A 923 -33.28 -4.15 4.58
C LEU A 923 -32.70 -3.60 3.28
N GLY A 924 -31.36 -3.61 3.13
CA GLY A 924 -30.70 -3.13 1.91
C GLY A 924 -31.19 -3.84 0.65
N LEU A 925 -31.40 -5.15 0.72
CA LEU A 925 -31.91 -5.97 -0.38
C LEU A 925 -33.41 -5.75 -0.66
N ARG A 926 -34.24 -5.53 0.36
CA ARG A 926 -35.64 -5.11 0.16
C ARG A 926 -35.75 -3.77 -0.54
N LEU A 927 -34.92 -2.81 -0.12
CA LEU A 927 -34.83 -1.49 -0.78
C LEU A 927 -34.36 -1.63 -2.23
N ALA A 928 -33.41 -2.55 -2.49
CA ALA A 928 -32.97 -2.89 -3.84
C ALA A 928 -34.08 -3.49 -4.71
N ALA A 929 -34.85 -4.43 -4.16
CA ALA A 929 -35.99 -5.03 -4.84
C ALA A 929 -37.11 -4.02 -5.17
N ALA A 930 -37.19 -2.91 -4.42
CA ALA A 930 -38.11 -1.81 -4.66
C ALA A 930 -37.59 -0.74 -5.65
N GLY A 931 -36.42 -0.97 -6.28
CA GLY A 931 -35.85 -0.08 -7.30
C GLY A 931 -34.95 1.03 -6.75
N THR A 932 -34.58 0.99 -5.47
CA THR A 932 -33.58 1.91 -4.89
C THR A 932 -32.23 1.20 -4.67
N HIS A 933 -31.20 1.87 -4.16
CA HIS A 933 -29.95 1.19 -3.78
C HIS A 933 -29.31 1.76 -2.52
N SER A 934 -28.54 0.91 -1.84
CA SER A 934 -27.68 1.35 -0.74
C SER A 934 -26.39 1.96 -1.29
N LEU A 935 -25.95 3.05 -0.69
CA LEU A 935 -24.69 3.75 -1.00
C LEU A 935 -23.76 3.73 0.20
N ASN A 936 -22.47 3.80 -0.08
CA ASN A 936 -21.46 4.23 0.89
C ASN A 936 -20.95 5.60 0.49
N CYS A 937 -20.81 6.48 1.47
CA CYS A 937 -20.37 7.84 1.30
C CYS A 937 -19.11 8.09 2.17
N PRO A 938 -17.97 8.48 1.57
CA PRO A 938 -16.71 8.67 2.29
C PRO A 938 -16.71 9.92 3.18
N TRP A 939 -17.72 10.79 3.08
CA TRP A 939 -17.82 12.02 3.89
C TRP A 939 -18.15 11.76 5.36
N GLY A 940 -18.95 10.73 5.66
CA GLY A 940 -19.26 10.34 7.04
C GLY A 940 -18.26 9.33 7.56
N GLN A 941 -17.44 9.70 8.53
CA GLN A 941 -16.40 8.84 9.09
C GLN A 941 -16.42 8.83 10.62
N TRP A 942 -16.38 7.63 11.20
CA TRP A 942 -16.35 7.45 12.66
C TRP A 942 -15.37 6.36 13.10
N HIS A 943 -14.74 6.56 14.25
CA HIS A 943 -14.05 5.51 15.00
C HIS A 943 -15.04 4.75 15.87
N VAL A 944 -14.84 3.44 15.93
CA VAL A 944 -15.56 2.53 16.81
C VAL A 944 -14.64 2.15 17.97
N PRO A 945 -15.06 2.34 19.24
CA PRO A 945 -14.23 2.00 20.37
C PRO A 945 -14.09 0.48 20.53
N LEU A 946 -12.89 0.04 20.92
CA LEU A 946 -12.63 -1.36 21.28
C LEU A 946 -13.34 -1.70 22.59
N GLN A 947 -13.98 -2.87 22.66
CA GLN A 947 -14.51 -3.36 23.93
C GLN A 947 -13.36 -3.70 24.88
N PRO A 948 -13.42 -3.31 26.17
CA PRO A 948 -12.42 -3.68 27.16
C PRO A 948 -12.25 -5.21 27.21
N GLY A 949 -11.02 -5.70 27.06
CA GLY A 949 -10.68 -7.12 27.15
C GLY A 949 -10.84 -7.94 25.86
N LYS A 950 -11.29 -7.36 24.74
CA LYS A 950 -11.20 -8.01 23.42
C LYS A 950 -9.96 -7.50 22.67
N ALA A 951 -9.08 -8.43 22.28
CA ALA A 951 -7.96 -8.13 21.40
C ALA A 951 -8.45 -7.61 20.03
N LEU A 952 -7.72 -6.67 19.43
CA LEU A 952 -8.04 -6.09 18.11
C LEU A 952 -8.27 -7.18 17.05
N GLU A 953 -7.47 -8.24 17.09
CA GLU A 953 -7.55 -9.41 16.20
C GLU A 953 -8.90 -10.13 16.28
N ASN A 954 -9.53 -10.18 17.46
CA ASN A 954 -10.83 -10.84 17.66
C ASN A 954 -12.01 -9.98 17.18
N VAL A 955 -11.84 -8.65 17.09
CA VAL A 955 -12.87 -7.71 16.59
C VAL A 955 -12.80 -7.56 15.06
N VAL A 956 -11.61 -7.80 14.50
CA VAL A 956 -11.30 -7.79 13.08
C VAL A 956 -11.36 -9.21 12.48
N SER A 957 -12.05 -10.18 13.10
CA SER A 957 -12.38 -11.51 12.50
C SER A 957 -13.78 -11.52 11.87
N ALA A 958 -14.05 -12.28 10.79
CA ALA A 958 -15.27 -12.15 9.98
C ALA A 958 -16.58 -12.20 10.79
N GLU A 959 -16.52 -12.86 11.95
CA GLU A 959 -17.59 -12.98 12.93
C GLU A 959 -17.84 -11.66 13.70
N GLY A 960 -16.82 -10.82 13.90
CA GLY A 960 -16.80 -9.56 14.65
C GLY A 960 -17.74 -8.44 14.18
N VAL A 961 -18.05 -8.35 12.87
CA VAL A 961 -18.97 -7.32 12.32
C VAL A 961 -20.44 -7.68 12.60
N LEU A 962 -20.75 -8.97 12.60
CA LEU A 962 -22.09 -9.51 12.86
C LEU A 962 -22.28 -9.93 14.34
N GLU A 963 -21.21 -9.85 15.15
CA GLU A 963 -21.08 -10.40 16.51
C GLU A 963 -21.97 -9.75 17.57
N ARG A 964 -22.81 -8.75 17.23
CA ARG A 964 -23.77 -8.21 18.20
C ARG A 964 -24.78 -9.27 18.65
N GLN A 965 -25.02 -10.31 17.84
CA GLN A 965 -25.89 -11.42 18.19
C GLN A 965 -25.32 -12.71 17.58
N ARG A 966 -25.20 -13.78 18.39
CA ARG A 966 -24.78 -15.11 17.92
C ARG A 966 -25.61 -15.48 16.68
N THR A 967 -24.96 -15.59 15.52
CA THR A 967 -25.59 -16.12 14.30
C THR A 967 -26.04 -17.54 14.59
N THR A 968 -27.35 -17.76 14.66
CA THR A 968 -27.86 -19.13 14.68
C THR A 968 -27.77 -19.70 13.27
N PRO A 969 -27.50 -21.01 13.10
CA PRO A 969 -27.59 -21.66 11.79
C PRO A 969 -28.92 -21.34 11.09
N GLN A 970 -30.02 -21.28 11.85
CA GLN A 970 -31.35 -20.94 11.35
C GLN A 970 -31.45 -19.55 10.72
N THR A 971 -30.89 -18.50 11.34
CA THR A 971 -30.96 -17.14 10.78
C THR A 971 -30.13 -17.01 9.49
N ARG A 972 -29.01 -17.74 9.40
CA ARG A 972 -28.21 -17.83 8.17
C ARG A 972 -28.97 -18.58 7.07
N GLU A 973 -29.59 -19.71 7.38
CA GLU A 973 -30.40 -20.48 6.42
C GLU A 973 -31.59 -19.66 5.90
N ASN A 974 -32.29 -18.95 6.79
CA ASN A 974 -33.39 -18.07 6.41
C ASN A 974 -32.93 -16.96 5.45
N PHE A 975 -31.78 -16.33 5.74
CA PHE A 975 -31.21 -15.31 4.85
C PHE A 975 -30.83 -15.90 3.48
N LEU A 976 -30.14 -17.05 3.46
CA LEU A 976 -29.73 -17.71 2.22
C LEU A 976 -30.94 -18.17 1.39
N ALA A 977 -31.99 -18.68 2.04
CA ALA A 977 -33.22 -19.08 1.38
C ALA A 977 -33.94 -17.89 0.73
N ARG A 978 -33.95 -16.73 1.39
CA ARG A 978 -34.61 -15.52 0.88
C ARG A 978 -33.78 -14.78 -0.17
N TRP A 979 -32.48 -14.65 0.05
CA TRP A 979 -31.63 -13.70 -0.68
C TRP A 979 -30.43 -14.34 -1.37
N GLY A 980 -30.05 -15.57 -1.04
CA GLY A 980 -28.79 -16.16 -1.49
C GLY A 980 -28.62 -16.17 -3.02
N GLY A 981 -29.71 -16.39 -3.77
CA GLY A 981 -29.69 -16.30 -5.23
C GLY A 981 -29.40 -14.88 -5.75
N ILE A 982 -30.06 -13.88 -5.18
CA ILE A 982 -29.88 -12.45 -5.54
C ILE A 982 -28.47 -11.99 -5.17
N VAL A 983 -27.96 -12.39 -4.01
CA VAL A 983 -26.60 -12.06 -3.56
C VAL A 983 -25.57 -12.68 -4.53
N ARG A 984 -25.72 -13.96 -4.90
CA ARG A 984 -24.80 -14.64 -5.84
C ARG A 984 -24.75 -14.01 -7.23
N GLY A 985 -25.91 -13.60 -7.73
CA GLY A 985 -26.08 -12.94 -9.03
C GLY A 985 -25.91 -11.42 -9.01
N SER A 986 -25.50 -10.84 -7.88
CA SER A 986 -25.35 -9.39 -7.76
C SER A 986 -24.16 -8.88 -8.57
N GLY A 987 -24.41 -7.91 -9.43
CA GLY A 987 -23.40 -7.22 -10.24
C GLY A 987 -22.42 -6.35 -9.46
N LEU A 988 -22.60 -6.17 -8.14
CA LEU A 988 -21.64 -5.47 -7.29
C LEU A 988 -20.31 -6.23 -7.12
N ARG A 989 -20.13 -7.36 -7.81
CA ARG A 989 -18.96 -8.22 -7.79
C ARG A 989 -18.55 -8.57 -9.21
N ASN A 990 -17.25 -8.57 -9.47
CA ASN A 990 -16.72 -9.20 -10.68
C ASN A 990 -16.87 -10.73 -10.57
N ALA A 991 -17.40 -11.38 -11.60
CA ALA A 991 -17.63 -12.83 -11.58
C ALA A 991 -16.37 -13.67 -11.31
N LEU A 992 -15.18 -13.15 -11.62
CA LEU A 992 -13.88 -13.79 -11.38
C LEU A 992 -13.37 -13.67 -9.94
N LEU A 993 -14.09 -12.96 -9.07
CA LEU A 993 -13.66 -12.66 -7.70
C LEU A 993 -14.55 -13.33 -6.64
N ARG A 994 -13.98 -13.92 -5.59
CA ARG A 994 -14.70 -14.50 -4.41
C ARG A 994 -14.38 -13.72 -3.14
N ALA A 995 -15.25 -13.68 -2.12
CA ALA A 995 -14.94 -12.98 -0.88
C ALA A 995 -13.82 -13.68 -0.07
N ALA A 996 -12.87 -12.89 0.42
CA ALA A 996 -11.90 -13.20 1.46
C ALA A 996 -12.31 -12.43 2.73
N PRO A 997 -12.98 -13.09 3.71
CA PRO A 997 -13.67 -12.41 4.83
C PRO A 997 -12.83 -11.45 5.68
N ASP A 998 -11.50 -11.56 5.62
CA ASP A 998 -10.55 -10.71 6.35
C ASP A 998 -9.72 -9.79 5.42
N GLN A 999 -9.85 -9.87 4.09
CA GLN A 999 -8.96 -9.20 3.12
C GLN A 999 -9.62 -8.72 1.81
N GLY A 1000 -10.96 -8.65 1.74
CA GLY A 1000 -11.66 -8.15 0.54
C GLY A 1000 -12.11 -9.26 -0.42
N TRP A 1001 -11.86 -9.14 -1.73
CA TRP A 1001 -12.11 -10.26 -2.67
C TRP A 1001 -10.88 -11.15 -2.85
N ALA A 1002 -10.92 -12.20 -3.66
CA ALA A 1002 -9.81 -13.09 -4.03
C ALA A 1002 -10.05 -13.58 -5.46
N LEU A 1003 -8.98 -13.83 -6.22
CA LEU A 1003 -9.09 -14.25 -7.62
C LEU A 1003 -9.45 -15.75 -7.71
N MET A 1004 -10.40 -16.08 -8.59
CA MET A 1004 -10.74 -17.47 -8.93
C MET A 1004 -9.86 -17.95 -10.09
N LEU A 1005 -8.70 -18.54 -9.79
CA LEU A 1005 -7.91 -19.26 -10.79
C LEU A 1005 -8.56 -20.64 -11.03
N LYS A 1006 -8.68 -21.06 -12.30
CA LYS A 1006 -9.49 -22.22 -12.73
C LYS A 1006 -9.37 -23.44 -11.80
N GLY A 1007 -10.53 -24.01 -11.42
CA GLY A 1007 -10.61 -25.31 -10.76
C GLY A 1007 -10.92 -25.26 -9.26
N ASN A 1008 -12.16 -24.89 -8.93
CA ASN A 1008 -13.03 -25.60 -7.96
C ASN A 1008 -14.26 -24.70 -7.67
N PHE A 1009 -15.41 -25.13 -8.18
CA PHE A 1009 -16.73 -24.65 -7.76
C PHE A 1009 -17.25 -25.53 -6.62
#